data_AF-A0A817RB16-F1
#
_entry.id   AF-A0A817RB16-F1
#
_cell.length_a   1.000
_cell.length_b   1.000
_cell.length_c   1.000
_cell.angle_alpha   90.00
_cell.angle_beta   90.00
_cell.angle_gamma   90.00
#
_symmetry.space_group_name_H-M   'P 1'
#
loop_
_entity.id
_entity.type
_entity.pdbx_description
1 polymer ?
#
loop_
_entity_poly.entity_id
_entity_poly.type
_entity_poly.pdbx_seq_one_letter_code
_entity_poly.pdbx_strand_id
1 'polypeptide(L)'
;MVGWCRLRFRGPSGFGVYIRHGEVLTQPVISTNHSARNIYTENLRDATAADTYVLRGDSVNEIYEPIFTVHGFRYLSIFGSPNALTMDDVECPFVHSETTLKGHFSTSNPVVNQIQHNIQWGQLSNIMSLPTDCPQRNERRGWMGDAALSVDEALYNFDLIKFYQNFLNLIIDVQRDDGEVPDFVPGNSYPPDPNWGTALPTITWQVYRHYTDVHTLEAYYNHVVAYVEYLRSVYNLTGLVNFPVKYGDWVPPPPQPMTNRHLISSFAFLHDVYLLINMSQVLGKQEDTNTYTILYQKLAEEFHQVFFSTSSNFYADGMQAAQVLALALSGVVPANVREAVVNQLVNDINQKGVHVTTGIVSTAQIYPVLSDNGHHDLALELISSTTYPSYGYMFTNSYENATTIWELWNAPLTGPGMNSRNHIMFGSVGAWFYSHLAGIDVSSNMITIRPRMASETKKHLMPKLDCQLNTLYGLVHVSYTRDERDTIDNSILLRVTIPPNVRARVIFESLFIGGQCKILTEGHKIIWSSDVSKRNVEGFNIEKDSKTGLMTVYIGSGQQLTTKITLILITNQIIWPNGIVAADQLVEYSMIVPSGFLIPGKNKENLYVISDTNAIPLVPDDKSKWFYHDAEFKDMDGDGFIDIVSEHVNIPFVGKSTTQLVWLKNPGNQTITGPWKLYYLLSNGGPDIQVQFARDDSLQIYILLISIKLKNSLCLISLF
;
A
#
# COMPACT_ATOMS: atom_id res chain seq x y z
N MET A 1 3.47 -9.70 -21.44
CA MET A 1 4.76 -9.30 -22.05
C MET A 1 4.48 -8.35 -23.21
N VAL A 2 5.52 -7.72 -23.76
CA VAL A 2 5.46 -6.94 -25.00
C VAL A 2 6.55 -7.43 -25.95
N GLY A 3 6.28 -7.47 -27.25
CA GLY A 3 7.23 -7.99 -28.23
C GLY A 3 6.53 -8.52 -29.47
N TRP A 4 7.11 -9.56 -30.06
CA TRP A 4 6.55 -10.32 -31.16
C TRP A 4 6.85 -11.80 -30.96
N CYS A 5 6.43 -12.65 -31.90
CA CYS A 5 6.81 -14.05 -31.92
C CYS A 5 7.61 -14.40 -33.18
N ARG A 6 8.65 -15.20 -32.96
CA ARG A 6 9.45 -15.91 -33.93
C ARG A 6 8.88 -17.33 -34.09
N LEU A 7 8.39 -17.63 -35.28
CA LEU A 7 7.61 -18.84 -35.55
C LEU A 7 8.26 -19.69 -36.63
N ARG A 8 8.25 -21.01 -36.44
CA ARG A 8 8.77 -21.99 -37.40
C ARG A 8 7.62 -22.67 -38.15
N PHE A 9 7.68 -22.64 -39.48
CA PHE A 9 6.67 -23.24 -40.34
C PHE A 9 7.28 -24.23 -41.35
N ARG A 10 6.48 -25.25 -41.71
CA ARG A 10 6.83 -26.25 -42.72
C ARG A 10 5.60 -26.51 -43.60
N GLY A 11 5.67 -26.14 -44.86
CA GLY A 11 4.52 -26.30 -45.75
C GLY A 11 4.78 -25.83 -47.18
N PRO A 12 3.78 -25.99 -48.06
CA PRO A 12 3.91 -25.60 -49.46
C PRO A 12 3.98 -24.08 -49.64
N SER A 13 4.62 -23.65 -50.73
CA SER A 13 4.69 -22.23 -51.13
C SER A 13 3.28 -21.64 -51.30
N GLY A 14 3.11 -20.40 -50.86
CA GLY A 14 1.86 -19.64 -51.01
C GLY A 14 0.82 -19.92 -49.91
N PHE A 15 1.09 -20.80 -48.95
CA PHE A 15 0.21 -21.01 -47.81
C PHE A 15 0.29 -19.82 -46.85
N GLY A 16 -0.86 -19.26 -46.47
CA GLY A 16 -0.96 -18.10 -45.58
C GLY A 16 -1.22 -18.52 -44.12
N VAL A 17 -0.40 -18.02 -43.21
CA VAL A 17 -0.58 -18.14 -41.76
C VAL A 17 -0.99 -16.79 -41.20
N TYR A 18 -2.03 -16.78 -40.37
CA TYR A 18 -2.53 -15.58 -39.70
C TYR A 18 -2.38 -15.72 -38.18
N ILE A 19 -1.70 -14.74 -37.56
CA ILE A 19 -1.26 -14.81 -36.18
C ILE A 19 -1.88 -13.63 -35.43
N ARG A 20 -2.65 -13.88 -34.37
CA ARG A 20 -3.28 -12.84 -33.55
C ARG A 20 -2.71 -12.86 -32.14
N HIS A 21 -2.55 -11.68 -31.57
CA HIS A 21 -2.05 -11.48 -30.21
C HIS A 21 -3.16 -10.94 -29.31
N GLY A 22 -3.16 -11.33 -28.03
CA GLY A 22 -4.09 -10.76 -27.04
C GLY A 22 -3.62 -10.93 -25.61
N GLU A 23 -4.08 -10.03 -24.74
CA GLU A 23 -3.73 -10.03 -23.32
C GLU A 23 -4.46 -11.12 -22.53
N VAL A 24 -5.70 -11.41 -22.92
CA VAL A 24 -6.62 -12.29 -22.18
C VAL A 24 -7.37 -13.23 -23.11
N LEU A 25 -7.90 -14.29 -22.53
CA LEU A 25 -8.86 -15.17 -23.19
C LEU A 25 -10.29 -14.66 -22.95
N THR A 26 -11.22 -15.00 -23.84
CA THR A 26 -12.65 -14.72 -23.66
C THR A 26 -13.14 -15.38 -22.37
N GLN A 27 -13.73 -14.56 -21.49
CA GLN A 27 -14.36 -14.99 -20.25
C GLN A 27 -15.89 -14.95 -20.37
N PRO A 28 -16.63 -15.83 -19.67
CA PRO A 28 -18.10 -15.84 -19.69
C PRO A 28 -18.74 -14.52 -19.26
N VAL A 29 -18.07 -13.75 -18.40
CA VAL A 29 -18.55 -12.45 -17.91
C VAL A 29 -18.38 -11.34 -18.96
N ILE A 30 -17.47 -11.53 -19.91
CA ILE A 30 -17.13 -10.54 -20.94
C ILE A 30 -17.91 -10.81 -22.25
N SER A 31 -18.24 -12.08 -22.54
CA SER A 31 -18.99 -12.43 -23.76
C SER A 31 -19.93 -13.61 -23.55
N THR A 32 -21.19 -13.44 -24.00
CA THR A 32 -22.22 -14.48 -24.01
C THR A 32 -22.14 -15.43 -25.21
N ASN A 33 -21.27 -15.14 -26.19
CA ASN A 33 -21.35 -15.73 -27.54
C ASN A 33 -20.07 -16.39 -28.07
N HIS A 34 -19.06 -16.63 -27.23
CA HIS A 34 -17.83 -17.29 -27.67
C HIS A 34 -17.45 -18.45 -26.75
N SER A 35 -17.01 -19.55 -27.36
CA SER A 35 -16.46 -20.71 -26.64
C SER A 35 -15.36 -20.25 -25.70
N ALA A 36 -15.51 -20.51 -24.40
CA ALA A 36 -14.50 -20.24 -23.39
C ALA A 36 -13.14 -20.77 -23.88
N ARG A 37 -12.13 -19.90 -23.94
CA ARG A 37 -10.74 -20.10 -24.43
C ARG A 37 -10.34 -19.55 -25.81
N ASN A 38 -11.17 -18.79 -26.51
CA ASN A 38 -10.66 -17.96 -27.63
C ASN A 38 -9.89 -16.74 -27.12
N ILE A 39 -9.00 -16.16 -27.93
CA ILE A 39 -8.37 -14.87 -27.60
C ILE A 39 -9.41 -13.76 -27.62
N TYR A 40 -9.37 -12.90 -26.59
CA TYR A 40 -10.14 -11.67 -26.55
C TYR A 40 -9.31 -10.50 -27.08
N THR A 41 -9.88 -9.71 -27.99
CA THR A 41 -9.19 -8.59 -28.64
C THR A 41 -9.98 -7.29 -28.67
N GLU A 42 -11.20 -7.25 -28.11
CA GLU A 42 -12.01 -6.03 -28.21
C GLU A 42 -11.36 -4.88 -27.41
N ASN A 43 -10.63 -5.19 -26.33
CA ASN A 43 -9.88 -4.19 -25.56
C ASN A 43 -8.65 -3.63 -26.30
N LEU A 44 -8.30 -4.19 -27.46
CA LEU A 44 -7.26 -3.64 -28.35
C LEU A 44 -7.79 -2.48 -29.20
N ARG A 45 -9.12 -2.27 -29.20
CA ARG A 45 -9.82 -1.27 -30.02
C ARG A 45 -9.47 -1.44 -31.51
N ASP A 46 -9.05 -0.37 -32.18
CA ASP A 46 -8.72 -0.41 -33.61
C ASP A 46 -7.34 -1.03 -33.90
N ALA A 47 -6.56 -1.41 -32.88
CA ALA A 47 -5.32 -2.14 -33.11
C ALA A 47 -5.63 -3.59 -33.49
N THR A 48 -5.38 -3.95 -34.75
CA THR A 48 -5.61 -5.32 -35.24
C THR A 48 -4.75 -6.35 -34.50
N ALA A 49 -3.52 -5.97 -34.11
CA ALA A 49 -2.54 -6.80 -33.38
C ALA A 49 -2.35 -8.20 -34.00
N ALA A 50 -2.23 -8.23 -35.33
CA ALA A 50 -2.12 -9.46 -36.08
C ALA A 50 -1.07 -9.37 -37.19
N ASP A 51 -0.43 -10.51 -37.41
CA ASP A 51 0.65 -10.70 -38.36
C ASP A 51 0.22 -11.74 -39.41
N THR A 52 0.64 -11.55 -40.67
CA THR A 52 0.38 -12.51 -41.75
C THR A 52 1.70 -12.92 -42.39
N TYR A 53 1.92 -14.22 -42.49
CA TYR A 53 3.09 -14.80 -43.15
C TYR A 53 2.65 -15.70 -44.32
N VAL A 54 3.29 -15.55 -45.47
CA VAL A 54 3.06 -16.42 -46.63
C VAL A 54 4.31 -17.25 -46.86
N LEU A 55 4.17 -18.57 -46.81
CA LEU A 55 5.29 -19.51 -46.91
C LEU A 55 5.93 -19.45 -48.31
N ARG A 56 7.26 -19.63 -48.35
CA ARG A 56 8.03 -19.76 -49.59
C ARG A 56 8.07 -21.19 -50.14
N GLY A 57 7.72 -22.19 -49.33
CA GLY A 57 7.70 -23.60 -49.71
C GLY A 57 8.99 -24.36 -49.38
N ASP A 58 9.79 -23.88 -48.42
CA ASP A 58 11.00 -24.60 -48.01
C ASP A 58 10.65 -25.85 -47.18
N SER A 59 11.26 -26.97 -47.52
CA SER A 59 11.10 -28.25 -46.81
C SER A 59 11.91 -28.32 -45.52
N VAL A 60 12.81 -27.37 -45.29
CA VAL A 60 13.77 -27.36 -44.17
C VAL A 60 13.57 -26.10 -43.31
N ASN A 61 12.41 -26.00 -42.62
CA ASN A 61 12.09 -24.99 -41.59
C ASN A 61 12.21 -23.51 -42.00
N GLU A 62 11.09 -22.90 -42.40
CA GLU A 62 11.01 -21.44 -42.53
C GLU A 62 10.85 -20.77 -41.16
N ILE A 63 11.55 -19.66 -40.94
CA ILE A 63 11.42 -18.83 -39.73
C ILE A 63 10.78 -17.51 -40.11
N TYR A 64 9.65 -17.20 -39.48
CA TYR A 64 9.00 -15.89 -39.54
C TYR A 64 9.29 -15.10 -38.27
N GLU A 65 9.69 -13.84 -38.43
CA GLU A 65 9.87 -12.89 -37.32
C GLU A 65 9.58 -11.47 -37.85
N PRO A 66 8.60 -10.73 -37.30
CA PRO A 66 8.34 -9.37 -37.73
C PRO A 66 9.39 -8.39 -37.18
N ILE A 67 9.67 -7.32 -37.93
CA ILE A 67 10.71 -6.34 -37.57
C ILE A 67 10.21 -4.90 -37.41
N PHE A 68 8.96 -4.61 -37.80
CA PHE A 68 8.38 -3.25 -37.78
C PHE A 68 7.05 -3.16 -37.03
N THR A 69 6.82 -4.08 -36.08
CA THR A 69 5.64 -4.04 -35.20
C THR A 69 5.98 -4.59 -33.83
N VAL A 70 5.13 -4.28 -32.86
CA VAL A 70 5.17 -4.81 -31.51
C VAL A 70 3.76 -4.98 -30.98
N HIS A 71 3.55 -5.99 -30.16
CA HIS A 71 2.26 -6.34 -29.57
C HIS A 71 2.43 -6.50 -28.06
N GLY A 72 1.45 -6.03 -27.27
CA GLY A 72 1.31 -6.40 -25.87
C GLY A 72 0.39 -7.61 -25.74
N PHE A 73 0.90 -8.73 -25.21
CA PHE A 73 0.14 -9.98 -25.17
C PHE A 73 0.63 -10.97 -24.11
N ARG A 74 -0.21 -11.98 -23.88
CA ARG A 74 0.10 -13.22 -23.17
C ARG A 74 -0.31 -14.45 -23.98
N TYR A 75 -1.32 -14.31 -24.82
CA TYR A 75 -1.89 -15.37 -25.64
C TYR A 75 -1.67 -15.08 -27.12
N LEU A 76 -1.45 -16.16 -27.88
CA LEU A 76 -1.26 -16.15 -29.33
C LEU A 76 -2.25 -17.13 -29.97
N SER A 77 -2.87 -16.73 -31.07
CA SER A 77 -3.75 -17.60 -31.86
C SER A 77 -3.23 -17.66 -33.29
N ILE A 78 -2.92 -18.86 -33.75
CA ILE A 78 -2.33 -19.11 -35.07
C ILE A 78 -3.34 -19.88 -35.92
N PHE A 79 -3.77 -19.27 -37.02
CA PHE A 79 -4.69 -19.84 -38.00
C PHE A 79 -3.95 -20.19 -39.28
N GLY A 80 -4.31 -21.32 -39.89
CA GLY A 80 -3.76 -21.73 -41.18
C GLY A 80 -2.31 -22.21 -41.09
N SER A 81 -1.88 -22.82 -39.98
CA SER A 81 -0.59 -23.52 -39.96
C SER A 81 -0.67 -24.81 -40.80
N PRO A 82 0.23 -25.02 -41.79
CA PRO A 82 0.23 -26.24 -42.62
C PRO A 82 0.66 -27.49 -41.86
N ASN A 83 1.36 -27.32 -40.73
CA ASN A 83 1.77 -28.38 -39.83
C ASN A 83 1.26 -28.12 -38.40
N ALA A 84 1.14 -29.18 -37.59
CA ALA A 84 0.94 -29.03 -36.16
C ALA A 84 2.17 -28.34 -35.56
N LEU A 85 1.95 -27.28 -34.78
CA LEU A 85 3.00 -26.56 -34.08
C LEU A 85 3.24 -27.16 -32.70
N THR A 86 4.49 -27.15 -32.28
CA THR A 86 4.93 -27.51 -30.93
C THR A 86 5.51 -26.29 -30.22
N MET A 87 5.81 -26.40 -28.92
CA MET A 87 6.47 -25.32 -28.18
C MET A 87 7.85 -24.97 -28.75
N ASP A 88 8.53 -25.92 -29.42
CA ASP A 88 9.84 -25.68 -30.05
C ASP A 88 9.73 -24.86 -31.35
N ASP A 89 8.51 -24.66 -31.86
CA ASP A 89 8.22 -23.87 -33.05
C ASP A 89 7.86 -22.41 -32.72
N VAL A 90 7.71 -22.06 -31.43
CA VAL A 90 7.24 -20.75 -30.97
C VAL A 90 8.21 -20.16 -29.95
N GLU A 91 8.85 -19.07 -30.32
CA GLU A 91 9.65 -18.23 -29.43
C GLU A 91 9.05 -16.82 -29.44
N CYS A 92 8.85 -16.19 -28.29
CA CYS A 92 8.33 -14.81 -28.26
C CYS A 92 9.31 -13.93 -27.48
N PRO A 93 10.22 -13.21 -28.17
CA PRO A 93 11.13 -12.29 -27.52
C PRO A 93 10.40 -11.21 -26.72
N PHE A 94 10.83 -10.99 -25.48
CA PHE A 94 10.39 -9.84 -24.68
C PHE A 94 11.25 -8.64 -25.05
N VAL A 95 10.63 -7.59 -25.57
CA VAL A 95 11.34 -6.47 -26.19
C VAL A 95 11.01 -5.19 -25.44
N HIS A 96 12.03 -4.47 -25.00
CA HIS A 96 11.87 -3.17 -24.35
C HIS A 96 13.16 -2.37 -24.50
N SER A 97 13.15 -1.10 -24.09
CA SER A 97 14.39 -0.30 -24.01
C SER A 97 15.36 -1.00 -23.08
N GLU A 98 16.59 -1.22 -23.52
CA GLU A 98 17.60 -1.94 -22.75
C GLU A 98 17.89 -1.20 -21.43
N THR A 99 17.83 -1.93 -20.32
CA THR A 99 18.06 -1.41 -18.98
C THR A 99 18.62 -2.51 -18.07
N THR A 100 19.15 -2.12 -16.91
CA THR A 100 19.66 -3.03 -15.89
C THR A 100 18.73 -3.05 -14.68
N LEU A 101 18.40 -4.23 -14.18
CA LEU A 101 17.67 -4.39 -12.92
C LEU A 101 18.55 -3.95 -11.74
N LYS A 102 18.14 -2.90 -11.04
CA LYS A 102 18.81 -2.33 -9.86
C LYS A 102 18.23 -2.85 -8.55
N GLY A 103 16.91 -3.05 -8.50
CA GLY A 103 16.17 -3.39 -7.30
C GLY A 103 15.71 -4.86 -7.29
N HIS A 104 16.05 -5.59 -6.23
CA HIS A 104 15.45 -6.88 -5.91
C HIS A 104 14.73 -6.76 -4.58
N PHE A 105 13.52 -7.29 -4.51
CA PHE A 105 12.67 -7.19 -3.35
C PHE A 105 11.88 -8.49 -3.15
N SER A 106 11.93 -9.04 -1.95
CA SER A 106 11.21 -10.25 -1.57
C SER A 106 10.80 -10.20 -0.11
N THR A 107 9.62 -10.72 0.19
CA THR A 107 9.05 -10.73 1.53
C THR A 107 8.47 -12.10 1.88
N SER A 108 8.05 -12.27 3.13
CA SER A 108 7.24 -13.42 3.56
C SER A 108 5.81 -13.42 3.00
N ASN A 109 5.31 -12.31 2.46
CA ASN A 109 3.97 -12.26 1.89
C ASN A 109 4.00 -12.51 0.36
N PRO A 110 3.44 -13.64 -0.13
CA PRO A 110 3.44 -13.95 -1.56
C PRO A 110 2.61 -12.96 -2.39
N VAL A 111 1.58 -12.32 -1.82
CA VAL A 111 0.78 -11.29 -2.49
C VAL A 111 1.66 -10.10 -2.84
N VAL A 112 2.39 -9.57 -1.86
CA VAL A 112 3.33 -8.44 -2.05
C VAL A 112 4.41 -8.79 -3.09
N ASN A 113 4.94 -10.01 -3.04
CA ASN A 113 5.94 -10.47 -4.00
C ASN A 113 5.36 -10.55 -5.43
N GLN A 114 4.12 -11.01 -5.59
CA GLN A 114 3.45 -11.05 -6.89
C GLN A 114 3.13 -9.65 -7.42
N ILE A 115 2.77 -8.71 -6.54
CA ILE A 115 2.58 -7.30 -6.91
C ILE A 115 3.90 -6.73 -7.46
N GLN A 116 5.00 -6.92 -6.73
CA GLN A 116 6.32 -6.46 -7.18
C GLN A 116 6.72 -7.07 -8.53
N HIS A 117 6.47 -8.37 -8.73
CA HIS A 117 6.68 -9.03 -10.01
C HIS A 117 5.84 -8.37 -11.14
N ASN A 118 4.54 -8.16 -10.90
CA ASN A 118 3.63 -7.56 -11.87
C ASN A 118 4.02 -6.12 -12.22
N ILE A 119 4.51 -5.35 -11.24
CA ILE A 119 5.05 -4.00 -11.45
C ILE A 119 6.27 -4.05 -12.36
N GLN A 120 7.27 -4.90 -12.06
CA GLN A 120 8.48 -5.00 -12.88
C GLN A 120 8.19 -5.41 -14.32
N TRP A 121 7.30 -6.39 -14.52
CA TRP A 121 6.88 -6.79 -15.86
C TRP A 121 6.06 -5.71 -16.58
N GLY A 122 5.19 -5.01 -15.85
CA GLY A 122 4.38 -3.92 -16.38
C GLY A 122 5.23 -2.72 -16.81
N GLN A 123 6.20 -2.33 -15.98
CA GLN A 123 7.15 -1.25 -16.25
C GLN A 123 7.99 -1.58 -17.48
N LEU A 124 8.62 -2.76 -17.51
CA LEU A 124 9.42 -3.19 -18.67
C LEU A 124 8.57 -3.25 -19.95
N SER A 125 7.31 -3.67 -19.84
CA SER A 125 6.41 -3.69 -21.00
C SER A 125 6.07 -2.30 -21.54
N ASN A 126 6.24 -1.26 -20.73
CA ASN A 126 5.86 0.12 -21.04
C ASN A 126 7.06 1.07 -21.19
N ILE A 127 8.29 0.55 -21.32
CA ILE A 127 9.47 1.36 -21.67
C ILE A 127 9.92 1.07 -23.11
N MET A 128 9.13 1.49 -24.09
CA MET A 128 9.40 1.27 -25.51
C MET A 128 9.77 2.59 -26.19
N SER A 129 11.04 3.03 -26.09
CA SER A 129 11.52 4.39 -26.42
C SER A 129 10.88 5.56 -25.64
N LEU A 130 9.68 5.34 -25.11
CA LEU A 130 8.84 6.26 -24.34
C LEU A 130 8.27 5.48 -23.14
N PRO A 131 8.00 6.14 -22.00
CA PRO A 131 7.21 5.56 -20.91
C PRO A 131 5.74 5.53 -21.33
N THR A 132 5.29 4.44 -21.94
CA THR A 132 3.93 4.33 -22.48
C THR A 132 2.89 4.04 -21.40
N ASP A 133 1.64 4.44 -21.64
CA ASP A 133 0.48 4.03 -20.83
C ASP A 133 0.28 2.52 -20.87
N CYS A 134 0.17 1.98 -22.09
CA CYS A 134 -0.06 0.56 -22.34
C CYS A 134 0.58 0.11 -23.67
N PRO A 135 0.96 -1.17 -23.82
CA PRO A 135 1.72 -1.63 -25.00
C PRO A 135 0.87 -2.26 -26.13
N GLN A 136 -0.42 -2.50 -25.91
CA GLN A 136 -1.24 -3.41 -26.74
C GLN A 136 -2.21 -2.70 -27.69
N ARG A 137 -2.94 -1.68 -27.22
CA ARG A 137 -4.03 -1.06 -28.00
C ARG A 137 -3.50 0.04 -28.93
N ASN A 138 -4.39 0.68 -29.67
CA ASN A 138 -4.11 1.84 -30.54
C ASN A 138 -3.82 3.13 -29.74
N GLU A 139 -2.92 3.07 -28.77
CA GLU A 139 -2.55 4.20 -27.90
C GLU A 139 -1.04 4.32 -27.75
N ARG A 140 -0.42 3.62 -26.78
CA ARG A 140 1.04 3.48 -26.64
C ARG A 140 1.75 4.84 -26.62
N ARG A 141 1.19 5.78 -25.86
CA ARG A 141 1.65 7.18 -25.81
C ARG A 141 2.42 7.45 -24.53
N GLY A 142 3.35 8.40 -24.58
CA GLY A 142 4.02 8.91 -23.40
C GLY A 142 3.11 9.82 -22.57
N TRP A 143 2.07 9.24 -21.97
CA TRP A 143 1.17 9.95 -21.07
C TRP A 143 1.94 10.44 -19.84
N MET A 144 1.91 11.75 -19.63
CA MET A 144 2.79 12.40 -18.67
C MET A 144 2.39 12.09 -17.22
N GLY A 145 1.10 12.03 -16.90
CA GLY A 145 0.62 11.67 -15.56
C GLY A 145 1.06 10.27 -15.14
N ASP A 146 0.89 9.28 -16.02
CA ASP A 146 1.35 7.91 -15.84
C ASP A 146 2.86 7.84 -15.56
N ALA A 147 3.65 8.54 -16.36
CA ALA A 147 5.11 8.61 -16.19
C ALA A 147 5.50 9.32 -14.88
N ALA A 148 4.78 10.38 -14.49
CA ALA A 148 5.03 11.12 -13.24
C ALA A 148 4.74 10.26 -12.00
N LEU A 149 3.68 9.46 -12.03
CA LEU A 149 3.30 8.60 -10.92
C LEU A 149 4.22 7.37 -10.80
N SER A 150 4.75 6.87 -11.92
CA SER A 150 5.58 5.65 -11.95
C SER A 150 7.10 5.88 -11.92
N VAL A 151 7.57 7.12 -12.09
CA VAL A 151 9.03 7.36 -12.17
C VAL A 151 9.78 6.88 -10.93
N ASP A 152 9.22 7.02 -9.74
CA ASP A 152 9.90 6.64 -8.51
C ASP A 152 10.12 5.11 -8.43
N GLU A 153 9.09 4.29 -8.69
CA GLU A 153 9.28 2.84 -8.69
C GLU A 153 10.15 2.37 -9.86
N ALA A 154 10.03 3.01 -11.03
CA ALA A 154 10.85 2.70 -12.17
C ALA A 154 12.34 2.91 -11.86
N LEU A 155 12.71 3.99 -11.17
CA LEU A 155 14.09 4.31 -10.81
C LEU A 155 14.66 3.47 -9.65
N TYR A 156 13.80 2.96 -8.75
CA TYR A 156 14.19 1.91 -7.79
C TYR A 156 14.49 0.59 -8.49
N ASN A 157 13.65 0.20 -9.45
CA ASN A 157 13.76 -1.10 -10.11
C ASN A 157 14.83 -1.13 -11.20
N PHE A 158 15.01 -0.08 -11.99
CA PHE A 158 15.78 -0.12 -13.23
C PHE A 158 16.70 1.10 -13.42
N ASP A 159 17.82 0.89 -14.12
CA ASP A 159 18.69 2.00 -14.55
C ASP A 159 18.09 2.71 -15.77
N LEU A 160 17.38 3.80 -15.51
CA LEU A 160 16.58 4.54 -16.50
C LEU A 160 16.94 6.03 -16.55
N ILE A 161 18.11 6.45 -16.03
CA ILE A 161 18.52 7.87 -16.02
C ILE A 161 18.46 8.48 -17.43
N LYS A 162 19.09 7.84 -18.42
CA LYS A 162 19.10 8.32 -19.81
C LYS A 162 17.73 8.25 -20.48
N PHE A 163 16.93 7.25 -20.11
CA PHE A 163 15.59 7.07 -20.64
C PHE A 163 14.68 8.23 -20.21
N TYR A 164 14.71 8.61 -18.93
CA TYR A 164 13.94 9.74 -18.43
C TYR A 164 14.51 11.09 -18.87
N GLN A 165 15.82 11.26 -19.00
CA GLN A 165 16.41 12.46 -19.63
C GLN A 165 15.93 12.63 -21.08
N ASN A 166 15.86 11.54 -21.86
CA ASN A 166 15.28 11.59 -23.20
C ASN A 166 13.79 11.98 -23.17
N PHE A 167 13.01 11.44 -22.23
CA PHE A 167 11.60 11.82 -22.11
C PHE A 167 11.42 13.29 -21.70
N LEU A 168 12.26 13.80 -20.79
CA LEU A 168 12.29 15.24 -20.44
C LEU A 168 12.59 16.11 -21.65
N ASN A 169 13.53 15.71 -22.52
CA ASN A 169 13.79 16.41 -23.79
C ASN A 169 12.54 16.47 -24.67
N LEU A 170 11.82 15.36 -24.81
CA LEU A 170 10.58 15.33 -25.59
C LEU A 170 9.48 16.24 -25.02
N ILE A 171 9.46 16.45 -23.69
CA ILE A 171 8.55 17.40 -23.05
C ILE A 171 8.95 18.84 -23.39
N ILE A 172 10.22 19.20 -23.21
CA ILE A 172 10.67 20.59 -23.42
C ILE A 172 10.73 20.97 -24.91
N ASP A 173 10.90 20.00 -25.81
CA ASP A 173 10.87 20.22 -27.27
C ASP A 173 9.52 20.77 -27.76
N VAL A 174 8.44 20.51 -27.00
CA VAL A 174 7.08 20.98 -27.32
C VAL A 174 6.54 21.99 -26.30
N GLN A 175 7.29 22.30 -25.24
CA GLN A 175 6.88 23.31 -24.26
C GLN A 175 6.71 24.67 -24.95
N ARG A 176 5.60 25.35 -24.67
CA ARG A 176 5.27 26.65 -25.26
C ARG A 176 6.02 27.79 -24.58
N ASP A 177 6.08 28.95 -25.25
CA ASP A 177 6.76 30.15 -24.77
C ASP A 177 6.21 30.66 -23.41
N ASP A 178 4.95 30.37 -23.09
CA ASP A 178 4.31 30.70 -21.82
C ASP A 178 4.56 29.67 -20.71
N GLY A 179 5.29 28.58 -21.01
CA GLY A 179 5.63 27.50 -20.09
C GLY A 179 4.67 26.30 -20.12
N GLU A 180 3.59 26.37 -20.90
CA GLU A 180 2.58 25.31 -21.00
C GLU A 180 3.14 24.01 -21.66
N VAL A 181 2.76 22.84 -21.14
CA VAL A 181 3.12 21.49 -21.63
C VAL A 181 1.86 20.67 -21.99
N PRO A 182 1.92 19.61 -22.81
CA PRO A 182 0.73 18.81 -23.15
C PRO A 182 0.45 17.70 -22.12
N ASP A 183 -0.65 16.94 -22.27
CA ASP A 183 -0.90 15.75 -21.42
C ASP A 183 -0.02 14.54 -21.78
N PHE A 184 0.45 14.46 -23.02
CA PHE A 184 1.29 13.35 -23.48
C PHE A 184 2.27 13.83 -24.55
N VAL A 185 3.45 13.20 -24.56
CA VAL A 185 4.48 13.45 -25.59
C VAL A 185 4.97 12.15 -26.23
N PRO A 186 5.29 12.15 -27.54
CA PRO A 186 5.03 13.23 -28.51
C PRO A 186 3.53 13.46 -28.74
N GLY A 187 3.10 14.72 -28.87
CA GLY A 187 1.68 15.07 -28.99
C GLY A 187 1.40 16.55 -28.77
N ASN A 188 0.16 16.98 -29.06
CA ASN A 188 -0.28 18.37 -28.95
C ASN A 188 -1.60 18.52 -28.16
N SER A 189 -1.81 17.71 -27.11
CA SER A 189 -2.99 17.82 -26.24
C SER A 189 -2.76 18.87 -25.15
N TYR A 190 -3.20 20.11 -25.41
CA TYR A 190 -3.10 21.27 -24.50
C TYR A 190 -4.50 21.78 -24.10
N PRO A 191 -4.65 22.47 -22.95
CA PRO A 191 -3.73 22.53 -21.81
C PRO A 191 -3.59 21.16 -21.12
N PRO A 192 -2.57 20.97 -20.26
CA PRO A 192 -2.43 19.74 -19.50
C PRO A 192 -3.42 19.74 -18.32
N ASP A 193 -3.86 18.57 -17.88
CA ASP A 193 -4.23 18.44 -16.45
C ASP A 193 -2.98 18.72 -15.59
N PRO A 194 -3.09 19.48 -14.48
CA PRO A 194 -1.96 19.69 -13.59
C PRO A 194 -1.28 18.38 -13.11
N ASN A 195 -2.05 17.30 -12.87
CA ASN A 195 -1.49 16.00 -12.49
C ASN A 195 -0.80 15.26 -13.65
N TRP A 196 -0.92 15.74 -14.88
CA TRP A 196 -0.17 15.26 -16.04
C TRP A 196 1.05 16.14 -16.31
N GLY A 197 0.88 17.47 -16.30
CA GLY A 197 1.99 18.39 -16.53
C GLY A 197 3.08 18.34 -15.45
N THR A 198 2.73 17.91 -14.22
CA THR A 198 3.69 17.61 -13.12
C THR A 198 4.81 16.63 -13.50
N ALA A 199 4.69 15.88 -14.61
CA ALA A 199 5.77 15.01 -15.06
C ALA A 199 7.09 15.77 -15.28
N LEU A 200 7.05 17.00 -15.78
CA LEU A 200 8.26 17.81 -15.97
C LEU A 200 9.00 18.06 -14.62
N PRO A 201 8.38 18.67 -13.59
CA PRO A 201 9.03 18.81 -12.28
C PRO A 201 9.31 17.48 -11.58
N THR A 202 8.35 16.55 -11.58
CA THR A 202 8.45 15.29 -10.83
C THR A 202 9.57 14.39 -11.37
N ILE A 203 9.64 14.17 -12.68
CA ILE A 203 10.69 13.32 -13.27
C ILE A 203 12.07 13.98 -13.08
N THR A 204 12.17 15.30 -13.28
CA THR A 204 13.41 16.06 -13.05
C THR A 204 13.92 15.86 -11.62
N TRP A 205 13.03 15.99 -10.62
CA TRP A 205 13.39 15.80 -9.22
C TRP A 205 13.78 14.35 -8.91
N GLN A 206 13.02 13.37 -9.42
CA GLN A 206 13.25 11.97 -9.08
C GLN A 206 14.54 11.42 -9.71
N VAL A 207 14.90 11.86 -10.93
CA VAL A 207 16.22 11.55 -11.51
C VAL A 207 17.33 12.09 -10.62
N TYR A 208 17.24 13.33 -10.15
CA TYR A 208 18.22 13.85 -9.19
C TYR A 208 18.24 13.05 -7.89
N ARG A 209 17.08 12.73 -7.30
CA ARG A 209 17.00 12.00 -6.02
C ARG A 209 17.66 10.63 -6.09
N HIS A 210 17.44 9.88 -7.17
CA HIS A 210 17.95 8.52 -7.32
C HIS A 210 19.43 8.46 -7.76
N TYR A 211 19.91 9.47 -8.48
CA TYR A 211 21.26 9.48 -9.06
C TYR A 211 22.15 10.62 -8.55
N THR A 212 21.70 11.45 -7.63
CA THR A 212 22.40 12.69 -7.23
C THR A 212 22.85 13.52 -8.45
N ASP A 213 22.09 13.46 -9.55
CA ASP A 213 22.47 14.06 -10.83
C ASP A 213 22.05 15.52 -10.88
N VAL A 214 22.94 16.38 -10.39
CA VAL A 214 22.73 17.84 -10.39
C VAL A 214 22.62 18.39 -11.81
N HIS A 215 23.23 17.76 -12.81
CA HIS A 215 23.16 18.23 -14.20
C HIS A 215 21.76 18.14 -14.78
N THR A 216 20.99 17.10 -14.43
CA THR A 216 19.57 17.03 -14.78
C THR A 216 18.80 18.21 -14.18
N LEU A 217 19.06 18.58 -12.91
CA LEU A 217 18.44 19.77 -12.34
C LEU A 217 18.82 21.03 -13.11
N GLU A 218 20.12 21.25 -13.36
CA GLU A 218 20.62 22.43 -14.08
C GLU A 218 19.99 22.57 -15.48
N ALA A 219 19.87 21.46 -16.21
CA ALA A 219 19.35 21.43 -17.57
C ALA A 219 17.86 21.80 -17.66
N TYR A 220 17.04 21.29 -16.74
CA TYR A 220 15.57 21.43 -16.83
C TYR A 220 15.00 22.48 -15.87
N TYR A 221 15.80 23.05 -14.95
CA TYR A 221 15.30 23.99 -13.94
C TYR A 221 14.49 25.15 -14.51
N ASN A 222 15.00 25.83 -15.54
CA ASN A 222 14.31 26.99 -16.12
C ASN A 222 13.00 26.58 -16.83
N HIS A 223 12.93 25.36 -17.36
CA HIS A 223 11.70 24.80 -17.95
C HIS A 223 10.66 24.48 -16.87
N VAL A 224 11.10 23.97 -15.72
CA VAL A 224 10.24 23.77 -14.54
C VAL A 224 9.72 25.12 -14.01
N VAL A 225 10.59 26.13 -13.91
CA VAL A 225 10.18 27.51 -13.55
C VAL A 225 9.11 28.02 -14.50
N ALA A 226 9.30 27.90 -15.82
CA ALA A 226 8.33 28.34 -16.80
C ALA A 226 6.97 27.64 -16.62
N TYR A 227 6.96 26.32 -16.40
CA TYR A 227 5.73 25.58 -16.15
C TYR A 227 5.03 25.98 -14.84
N VAL A 228 5.78 26.20 -13.76
CA VAL A 228 5.21 26.68 -12.48
C VAL A 228 4.65 28.10 -12.62
N GLU A 229 5.31 28.98 -13.38
CA GLU A 229 4.78 30.33 -13.65
C GLU A 229 3.54 30.28 -14.57
N TYR A 230 3.46 29.35 -15.51
CA TYR A 230 2.22 29.07 -16.26
C TYR A 230 1.08 28.71 -15.28
N LEU A 231 1.28 27.72 -14.40
CA LEU A 231 0.27 27.33 -13.41
C LEU A 231 -0.10 28.49 -12.48
N ARG A 232 0.88 29.32 -12.08
CA ARG A 232 0.65 30.53 -11.29
C ARG A 232 -0.21 31.55 -12.04
N SER A 233 0.00 31.71 -13.34
CA SER A 233 -0.80 32.61 -14.19
C SER A 233 -2.26 32.15 -14.25
N VAL A 234 -2.49 30.85 -14.38
CA VAL A 234 -3.82 30.22 -14.33
C VAL A 234 -4.46 30.41 -12.96
N TYR A 235 -3.71 30.12 -11.88
CA TYR A 235 -4.17 30.32 -10.50
C TYR A 235 -4.57 31.78 -10.24
N ASN A 236 -3.82 32.77 -10.72
CA ASN A 236 -4.17 34.18 -10.54
C ASN A 236 -5.53 34.56 -11.18
N LEU A 237 -6.02 33.79 -12.16
CA LEU A 237 -7.32 33.98 -12.79
C LEU A 237 -8.44 33.19 -12.09
N THR A 238 -8.14 32.03 -11.52
CA THR A 238 -9.17 31.08 -11.06
C THR A 238 -9.24 30.93 -9.54
N GLY A 239 -8.15 31.20 -8.81
CA GLY A 239 -7.94 30.69 -7.45
C GLY A 239 -7.83 29.16 -7.41
N LEU A 240 -7.56 28.59 -6.22
CA LEU A 240 -7.55 27.13 -6.04
C LEU A 240 -8.96 26.52 -6.10
N VAL A 241 -9.97 27.26 -5.64
CA VAL A 241 -11.37 26.80 -5.60
C VAL A 241 -11.95 26.44 -6.97
N ASN A 242 -11.49 27.11 -8.03
CA ASN A 242 -11.89 26.85 -9.41
C ASN A 242 -10.70 26.45 -10.30
N PHE A 243 -9.64 25.90 -9.72
CA PHE A 243 -8.44 25.55 -10.47
C PHE A 243 -8.76 24.51 -11.56
N PRO A 244 -8.22 24.60 -12.79
CA PRO A 244 -8.67 23.76 -13.91
C PRO A 244 -8.46 22.26 -13.68
N VAL A 245 -9.39 21.46 -14.21
CA VAL A 245 -9.36 19.99 -14.10
C VAL A 245 -9.73 19.33 -15.43
N LYS A 246 -9.08 18.23 -15.76
CA LYS A 246 -9.38 17.43 -16.96
C LYS A 246 -9.68 15.98 -16.62
N TYR A 247 -8.79 15.31 -15.89
CA TYR A 247 -8.91 13.90 -15.52
C TYR A 247 -9.29 13.73 -14.04
N GLY A 248 -8.65 14.49 -13.13
CA GLY A 248 -8.83 14.31 -11.69
C GLY A 248 -8.16 13.03 -11.18
N ASP A 249 -8.70 12.42 -10.13
CA ASP A 249 -8.16 11.19 -9.55
C ASP A 249 -8.63 9.98 -10.36
N TRP A 250 -7.98 9.78 -11.50
CA TRP A 250 -8.43 8.87 -12.57
C TRP A 250 -8.66 7.44 -12.08
N VAL A 251 -9.74 6.82 -12.59
CA VAL A 251 -10.14 5.40 -12.41
C VAL A 251 -10.21 4.89 -10.95
N PRO A 252 -10.92 5.59 -10.04
CA PRO A 252 -11.21 5.01 -8.74
C PRO A 252 -12.19 3.83 -8.89
N PRO A 253 -12.19 2.85 -7.98
CA PRO A 253 -13.02 1.66 -8.11
C PRO A 253 -14.53 2.01 -8.06
N PRO A 254 -15.37 1.39 -8.91
CA PRO A 254 -16.83 1.56 -8.84
C PRO A 254 -17.46 1.12 -7.51
N PRO A 255 -18.52 1.82 -7.02
CA PRO A 255 -19.03 3.08 -7.55
C PRO A 255 -18.03 4.21 -7.35
N GLN A 256 -17.77 4.98 -8.40
CA GLN A 256 -16.68 5.97 -8.38
C GLN A 256 -16.96 7.06 -7.33
N PRO A 257 -16.07 7.29 -6.36
CA PRO A 257 -16.19 8.40 -5.43
C PRO A 257 -16.16 9.73 -6.16
N MET A 258 -16.99 10.66 -5.70
CA MET A 258 -17.08 12.02 -6.26
C MET A 258 -16.12 12.96 -5.54
N THR A 259 -14.83 12.61 -5.50
CA THR A 259 -13.83 13.45 -4.84
C THR A 259 -13.73 14.82 -5.52
N ASN A 260 -13.58 15.88 -4.72
CA ASN A 260 -13.44 17.24 -5.23
C ASN A 260 -12.26 17.34 -6.22
N ARG A 261 -12.61 17.55 -7.49
CA ARG A 261 -11.66 17.56 -8.61
C ARG A 261 -10.70 18.76 -8.56
N HIS A 262 -11.15 19.90 -8.04
CA HIS A 262 -10.30 21.09 -7.89
C HIS A 262 -9.25 20.91 -6.78
N LEU A 263 -9.57 20.17 -5.72
CA LEU A 263 -8.59 19.76 -4.71
C LEU A 263 -7.48 18.92 -5.35
N ILE A 264 -7.87 17.94 -6.18
CA ILE A 264 -6.92 17.03 -6.86
C ILE A 264 -6.00 17.81 -7.81
N SER A 265 -6.50 18.77 -8.58
CA SER A 265 -5.65 19.59 -9.45
C SER A 265 -4.82 20.61 -8.68
N SER A 266 -5.33 21.15 -7.57
CA SER A 266 -4.58 22.05 -6.67
C SER A 266 -3.42 21.33 -6.00
N PHE A 267 -3.58 20.04 -5.67
CA PHE A 267 -2.51 19.21 -5.13
C PHE A 267 -1.26 19.23 -6.03
N ALA A 268 -1.43 19.00 -7.33
CA ALA A 268 -0.32 19.03 -8.28
C ALA A 268 0.41 20.37 -8.29
N PHE A 269 -0.31 21.49 -8.25
CA PHE A 269 0.32 22.82 -8.24
C PHE A 269 1.16 23.05 -6.97
N LEU A 270 0.65 22.70 -5.78
CA LEU A 270 1.43 22.81 -4.55
C LEU A 270 2.64 21.87 -4.58
N HIS A 271 2.46 20.63 -5.05
CA HIS A 271 3.53 19.65 -5.22
C HIS A 271 4.65 20.18 -6.14
N ASP A 272 4.30 20.75 -7.28
CA ASP A 272 5.26 21.28 -8.25
C ASP A 272 6.04 22.49 -7.70
N VAL A 273 5.37 23.40 -6.99
CA VAL A 273 6.05 24.52 -6.31
C VAL A 273 6.99 23.98 -5.22
N TYR A 274 6.60 22.96 -4.47
CA TYR A 274 7.45 22.33 -3.46
C TYR A 274 8.70 21.69 -4.07
N LEU A 275 8.55 20.97 -5.19
CA LEU A 275 9.68 20.41 -5.93
C LEU A 275 10.62 21.51 -6.44
N LEU A 276 10.08 22.60 -7.00
CA LEU A 276 10.87 23.74 -7.46
C LEU A 276 11.67 24.40 -6.31
N ILE A 277 11.07 24.55 -5.12
CA ILE A 277 11.78 25.02 -3.93
C ILE A 277 12.97 24.10 -3.65
N ASN A 278 12.77 22.79 -3.60
CA ASN A 278 13.85 21.84 -3.31
C ASN A 278 14.95 21.88 -4.38
N MET A 279 14.60 21.96 -5.66
CA MET A 279 15.57 22.13 -6.76
C MET A 279 16.37 23.42 -6.59
N SER A 280 15.70 24.53 -6.31
CA SER A 280 16.35 25.84 -6.15
C SER A 280 17.36 25.85 -5.00
N GLN A 281 17.05 25.15 -3.90
CA GLN A 281 17.96 24.99 -2.76
C GLN A 281 19.20 24.19 -3.12
N VAL A 282 19.03 23.06 -3.83
CA VAL A 282 20.16 22.24 -4.30
C VAL A 282 21.07 23.04 -5.23
N LEU A 283 20.48 23.85 -6.11
CA LEU A 283 21.22 24.69 -7.07
C LEU A 283 21.75 26.02 -6.48
N GLY A 284 21.49 26.31 -5.19
CA GLY A 284 21.91 27.55 -4.55
C GLY A 284 21.20 28.82 -5.06
N LYS A 285 20.02 28.68 -5.67
CA LYS A 285 19.21 29.78 -6.22
C LYS A 285 18.35 30.43 -5.13
N GLN A 286 19.00 31.13 -4.21
CA GLN A 286 18.36 31.64 -2.99
C GLN A 286 17.16 32.59 -3.23
N GLU A 287 17.21 33.42 -4.28
CA GLU A 287 16.10 34.33 -4.62
C GLU A 287 14.85 33.56 -5.05
N ASP A 288 15.00 32.56 -5.90
CA ASP A 288 13.92 31.65 -6.32
C ASP A 288 13.40 30.86 -5.11
N THR A 289 14.29 30.31 -4.27
CA THR A 289 13.90 29.61 -3.04
C THR A 289 12.98 30.48 -2.19
N ASN A 290 13.35 31.74 -1.96
CA ASN A 290 12.54 32.66 -1.16
C ASN A 290 11.20 32.97 -1.85
N THR A 291 11.23 33.26 -3.15
CA THR A 291 10.04 33.60 -3.94
C THR A 291 9.02 32.47 -3.95
N TYR A 292 9.46 31.24 -4.25
CA TYR A 292 8.59 30.09 -4.31
C TYR A 292 8.17 29.58 -2.93
N THR A 293 8.98 29.77 -1.88
CA THR A 293 8.56 29.50 -0.49
C THR A 293 7.39 30.39 -0.09
N ILE A 294 7.43 31.68 -0.40
CA ILE A 294 6.32 32.61 -0.13
C ILE A 294 5.07 32.20 -0.92
N LEU A 295 5.22 31.82 -2.19
CA LEU A 295 4.11 31.30 -3.00
C LEU A 295 3.51 30.04 -2.38
N TYR A 296 4.34 29.07 -2.00
CA TYR A 296 3.88 27.81 -1.40
C TYR A 296 3.12 28.05 -0.10
N GLN A 297 3.60 28.93 0.77
CA GLN A 297 2.90 29.28 2.01
C GLN A 297 1.51 29.87 1.74
N LYS A 298 1.41 30.80 0.78
CA LYS A 298 0.12 31.36 0.35
C LYS A 298 -0.83 30.28 -0.18
N LEU A 299 -0.33 29.40 -1.04
CA LEU A 299 -1.13 28.31 -1.62
C LEU A 299 -1.55 27.30 -0.56
N ALA A 300 -0.68 26.97 0.40
CA ALA A 300 -0.98 26.05 1.50
C ALA A 300 -2.08 26.61 2.42
N GLU A 301 -2.00 27.89 2.76
CA GLU A 301 -3.03 28.59 3.53
C GLU A 301 -4.38 28.60 2.79
N GLU A 302 -4.38 28.96 1.50
CA GLU A 302 -5.60 28.96 0.68
C GLU A 302 -6.17 27.54 0.51
N PHE A 303 -5.33 26.53 0.25
CA PHE A 303 -5.75 25.14 0.11
C PHE A 303 -6.47 24.67 1.38
N HIS A 304 -5.88 24.94 2.55
CA HIS A 304 -6.52 24.64 3.82
C HIS A 304 -7.85 25.37 3.97
N GLN A 305 -7.90 26.69 3.73
CA GLN A 305 -9.12 27.48 3.87
C GLN A 305 -10.25 27.06 2.92
N VAL A 306 -9.91 26.73 1.67
CA VAL A 306 -10.90 26.40 0.63
C VAL A 306 -11.44 24.98 0.81
N PHE A 307 -10.59 24.03 1.16
CA PHE A 307 -10.95 22.62 1.14
C PHE A 307 -11.19 22.01 2.52
N PHE A 308 -10.69 22.58 3.62
CA PHE A 308 -10.94 22.04 4.95
C PHE A 308 -12.25 22.55 5.55
N SER A 309 -13.05 21.65 6.11
CA SER A 309 -14.27 21.98 6.83
C SER A 309 -14.02 21.95 8.34
N THR A 310 -14.15 23.10 9.02
CA THR A 310 -14.03 23.18 10.48
C THR A 310 -15.21 22.56 11.23
N SER A 311 -16.36 22.36 10.57
CA SER A 311 -17.52 21.72 11.19
C SER A 311 -17.40 20.20 11.24
N SER A 312 -16.73 19.61 10.24
CA SER A 312 -16.60 18.16 10.11
C SER A 312 -15.17 17.65 10.33
N ASN A 313 -14.18 18.54 10.44
CA ASN A 313 -12.75 18.24 10.63
C ASN A 313 -12.12 17.35 9.55
N PHE A 314 -12.56 17.48 8.29
CA PHE A 314 -11.97 16.80 7.15
C PHE A 314 -11.92 17.70 5.91
N TYR A 315 -11.13 17.27 4.92
CA TYR A 315 -11.03 17.94 3.63
C TYR A 315 -12.16 17.51 2.68
N ALA A 316 -12.74 18.48 1.98
CA ALA A 316 -13.74 18.37 0.94
C ALA A 316 -14.89 17.42 1.30
N ASP A 317 -14.91 16.25 0.68
CA ASP A 317 -15.95 15.21 0.78
C ASP A 317 -15.69 14.17 1.88
N GLY A 318 -14.56 14.25 2.60
CA GLY A 318 -14.21 13.33 3.67
C GLY A 318 -13.72 11.95 3.18
N MET A 319 -13.62 11.74 1.86
CA MET A 319 -13.17 10.47 1.27
C MET A 319 -11.64 10.34 1.27
N GLN A 320 -11.14 9.12 1.04
CA GLN A 320 -9.71 8.79 1.08
C GLN A 320 -8.87 9.74 0.25
N ALA A 321 -9.23 9.95 -1.02
CA ALA A 321 -8.45 10.75 -1.96
C ALA A 321 -8.24 12.20 -1.45
N ALA A 322 -9.28 12.85 -0.94
CA ALA A 322 -9.17 14.21 -0.40
C ALA A 322 -8.23 14.27 0.83
N GLN A 323 -8.36 13.31 1.76
CA GLN A 323 -7.52 13.30 2.97
C GLN A 323 -6.06 12.97 2.63
N VAL A 324 -5.85 11.96 1.77
CA VAL A 324 -4.54 11.50 1.34
C VAL A 324 -3.76 12.61 0.66
N LEU A 325 -4.35 13.30 -0.33
CA LEU A 325 -3.67 14.35 -1.06
C LEU A 325 -3.35 15.56 -0.17
N ALA A 326 -4.25 15.93 0.76
CA ALA A 326 -3.97 16.98 1.73
C ALA A 326 -2.81 16.59 2.67
N LEU A 327 -2.82 15.36 3.20
CA LEU A 327 -1.80 14.87 4.13
C LEU A 327 -0.43 14.66 3.49
N ALA A 328 -0.38 14.40 2.18
CA ALA A 328 0.84 14.24 1.40
C ALA A 328 1.58 15.58 1.17
N LEU A 329 0.87 16.72 1.22
CA LEU A 329 1.49 18.04 1.07
C LEU A 329 2.13 18.52 2.37
N SER A 330 3.41 18.87 2.29
CA SER A 330 4.20 19.31 3.44
C SER A 330 3.67 20.62 4.03
N GLY A 331 3.29 20.61 5.30
CA GLY A 331 2.87 21.83 6.01
C GLY A 331 1.50 22.40 5.61
N VAL A 332 0.71 21.71 4.78
CA VAL A 332 -0.65 22.14 4.41
C VAL A 332 -1.67 21.85 5.50
N VAL A 333 -1.62 20.66 6.11
CA VAL A 333 -2.52 20.30 7.21
C VAL A 333 -1.96 20.81 8.54
N PRO A 334 -2.62 21.77 9.23
CA PRO A 334 -2.12 22.31 10.49
C PRO A 334 -2.02 21.25 11.60
N ALA A 335 -1.01 21.38 12.46
CA ALA A 335 -0.71 20.38 13.49
C ALA A 335 -1.88 20.10 14.46
N ASN A 336 -2.71 21.10 14.75
CA ASN A 336 -3.84 20.99 15.66
C ASN A 336 -5.04 20.21 15.09
N VAL A 337 -5.12 20.03 13.77
CA VAL A 337 -6.20 19.25 13.11
C VAL A 337 -5.68 18.01 12.38
N ARG A 338 -4.36 17.85 12.26
CA ARG A 338 -3.74 16.75 11.51
C ARG A 338 -4.20 15.38 12.00
N GLU A 339 -4.24 15.16 13.30
CA GLU A 339 -4.69 13.88 13.87
C GLU A 339 -6.15 13.57 13.51
N ALA A 340 -7.04 14.57 13.51
CA ALA A 340 -8.44 14.38 13.10
C ALA A 340 -8.56 13.98 11.62
N VAL A 341 -7.75 14.59 10.75
CA VAL A 341 -7.71 14.28 9.31
C VAL A 341 -7.16 12.87 9.06
N VAL A 342 -6.11 12.47 9.80
CA VAL A 342 -5.57 11.10 9.75
C VAL A 342 -6.62 10.09 10.23
N ASN A 343 -7.29 10.37 11.35
CA ASN A 343 -8.35 9.50 11.88
C ASN A 343 -9.52 9.38 10.90
N GLN A 344 -9.90 10.45 10.19
CA GLN A 344 -10.91 10.38 9.13
C GLN A 344 -10.50 9.41 8.02
N LEU A 345 -9.26 9.49 7.53
CA LEU A 345 -8.73 8.59 6.51
C LEU A 345 -8.77 7.13 6.98
N VAL A 346 -8.25 6.86 8.17
CA VAL A 346 -8.22 5.52 8.77
C VAL A 346 -9.62 4.96 8.96
N ASN A 347 -10.54 5.77 9.48
CA ASN A 347 -11.93 5.38 9.67
C ASN A 347 -12.61 5.04 8.33
N ASP A 348 -12.42 5.85 7.29
CA ASP A 348 -12.99 5.55 5.97
C ASP A 348 -12.44 4.22 5.40
N ILE A 349 -11.12 4.00 5.45
CA ILE A 349 -10.50 2.74 5.01
C ILE A 349 -11.12 1.54 5.75
N ASN A 350 -11.22 1.63 7.08
CA ASN A 350 -11.80 0.56 7.90
C ASN A 350 -13.27 0.31 7.58
N GLN A 351 -14.08 1.36 7.41
CA GLN A 351 -15.50 1.26 7.03
C GLN A 351 -15.70 0.65 5.64
N LYS A 352 -14.71 0.76 4.75
CA LYS A 352 -14.70 0.11 3.42
C LYS A 352 -14.12 -1.30 3.45
N GLY A 353 -13.91 -1.90 4.63
CA GLY A 353 -13.37 -3.25 4.76
C GLY A 353 -11.88 -3.34 4.42
N VAL A 354 -11.13 -2.27 4.68
CA VAL A 354 -9.70 -2.12 4.36
C VAL A 354 -9.42 -2.25 2.86
N HIS A 355 -10.13 -1.42 2.10
CA HIS A 355 -10.02 -1.32 0.65
C HIS A 355 -9.75 0.11 0.20
N VAL A 356 -8.97 0.22 -0.87
CA VAL A 356 -8.74 1.49 -1.55
C VAL A 356 -10.03 1.94 -2.23
N THR A 357 -10.33 3.24 -2.12
CA THR A 357 -11.35 3.89 -2.96
C THR A 357 -10.72 4.93 -3.89
N THR A 358 -9.40 4.91 -3.99
CA THR A 358 -8.59 5.92 -4.66
C THR A 358 -8.41 5.66 -6.15
N GLY A 359 -8.32 6.75 -6.91
CA GLY A 359 -7.78 6.75 -8.28
C GLY A 359 -6.25 6.79 -8.27
N ILE A 360 -5.64 6.97 -9.44
CA ILE A 360 -4.19 6.81 -9.61
C ILE A 360 -3.36 7.85 -8.83
N VAL A 361 -3.85 9.09 -8.72
CA VAL A 361 -3.10 10.20 -8.11
C VAL A 361 -3.02 9.96 -6.61
N SER A 362 -4.15 9.65 -5.98
CA SER A 362 -4.20 9.40 -4.53
C SER A 362 -3.68 8.02 -4.14
N THR A 363 -3.79 6.99 -5.01
CA THR A 363 -3.18 5.67 -4.76
C THR A 363 -1.66 5.74 -4.69
N ALA A 364 -1.02 6.62 -5.46
CA ALA A 364 0.43 6.83 -5.36
C ALA A 364 0.86 7.38 -3.99
N GLN A 365 -0.04 8.02 -3.25
CA GLN A 365 0.26 8.69 -1.99
C GLN A 365 -0.24 7.94 -0.74
N ILE A 366 -1.26 7.07 -0.88
CA ILE A 366 -1.94 6.48 0.29
C ILE A 366 -1.01 5.65 1.18
N TYR A 367 -0.14 4.81 0.60
CA TYR A 367 0.74 3.93 1.39
C TYR A 367 1.85 4.70 2.14
N PRO A 368 2.58 5.65 1.50
CA PRO A 368 3.46 6.57 2.22
C PRO A 368 2.72 7.36 3.31
N VAL A 369 1.57 7.96 3.00
CA VAL A 369 0.79 8.76 3.96
C VAL A 369 0.40 7.94 5.18
N LEU A 370 -0.14 6.73 5.00
CA LEU A 370 -0.49 5.85 6.11
C LEU A 370 0.73 5.52 6.96
N SER A 371 1.84 5.16 6.32
CA SER A 371 3.08 4.84 7.03
C SER A 371 3.57 6.04 7.83
N ASP A 372 3.74 7.19 7.22
CA ASP A 372 4.29 8.40 7.84
C ASP A 372 3.44 8.96 8.98
N ASN A 373 2.16 8.62 9.03
CA ASN A 373 1.24 9.03 10.09
C ASN A 373 0.97 7.91 11.11
N GLY A 374 1.83 6.90 11.20
CA GLY A 374 1.78 5.88 12.26
C GLY A 374 0.90 4.66 11.97
N HIS A 375 0.25 4.60 10.80
CA HIS A 375 -0.66 3.52 10.39
C HIS A 375 0.01 2.59 9.36
N HIS A 376 1.26 2.21 9.62
CA HIS A 376 2.01 1.35 8.71
C HIS A 376 1.45 -0.08 8.63
N ASP A 377 0.84 -0.55 9.72
CA ASP A 377 0.15 -1.84 9.76
C ASP A 377 -1.11 -1.86 8.89
N LEU A 378 -1.88 -0.76 8.87
CA LEU A 378 -3.01 -0.60 7.95
C LEU A 378 -2.54 -0.55 6.50
N ALA A 379 -1.39 0.09 6.22
CA ALA A 379 -0.79 0.06 4.89
C ALA A 379 -0.40 -1.37 4.46
N LEU A 380 0.16 -2.16 5.39
CA LEU A 380 0.48 -3.58 5.18
C LEU A 380 -0.78 -4.44 4.97
N GLU A 381 -1.85 -4.20 5.71
CA GLU A 381 -3.13 -4.88 5.53
C GLU A 381 -3.72 -4.58 4.15
N LEU A 382 -3.77 -3.29 3.79
CA LEU A 382 -4.32 -2.79 2.55
C LEU A 382 -3.60 -3.37 1.31
N ILE A 383 -2.26 -3.42 1.32
CA ILE A 383 -1.48 -3.98 0.19
C ILE A 383 -1.54 -5.51 0.13
N SER A 384 -1.82 -6.16 1.26
CA SER A 384 -1.90 -7.62 1.36
C SER A 384 -3.30 -8.16 1.00
N SER A 385 -4.29 -7.28 0.84
CA SER A 385 -5.66 -7.64 0.53
C SER A 385 -5.78 -8.33 -0.84
N THR A 386 -6.66 -9.33 -0.91
CA THR A 386 -6.93 -10.14 -2.11
C THR A 386 -8.38 -10.01 -2.61
N THR A 387 -9.23 -9.27 -1.90
CA THR A 387 -10.63 -9.03 -2.26
C THR A 387 -10.75 -7.73 -3.05
N TYR A 388 -11.81 -7.59 -3.86
CA TYR A 388 -12.02 -6.38 -4.64
C TYR A 388 -12.44 -5.19 -3.75
N PRO A 389 -11.93 -3.97 -3.99
CA PRO A 389 -10.80 -3.60 -4.87
C PRO A 389 -9.44 -3.73 -4.15
N SER A 390 -8.49 -4.41 -4.78
CA SER A 390 -7.09 -4.51 -4.31
C SER A 390 -6.15 -4.93 -5.42
N TYR A 391 -4.85 -4.77 -5.21
CA TYR A 391 -3.84 -5.33 -6.11
C TYR A 391 -3.88 -6.86 -6.13
N GLY A 392 -4.09 -7.49 -4.96
CA GLY A 392 -4.21 -8.94 -4.87
C GLY A 392 -5.36 -9.48 -5.73
N TYR A 393 -6.50 -8.78 -5.73
CA TYR A 393 -7.64 -9.14 -6.57
C TYR A 393 -7.29 -9.29 -8.05
N MET A 394 -6.35 -8.49 -8.58
CA MET A 394 -5.95 -8.57 -10.00
C MET A 394 -5.48 -9.99 -10.39
N PHE A 395 -4.87 -10.75 -9.47
CA PHE A 395 -4.36 -12.10 -9.75
C PHE A 395 -5.00 -13.23 -8.95
N THR A 396 -5.83 -12.92 -7.95
CA THR A 396 -6.54 -13.93 -7.14
C THR A 396 -8.01 -14.11 -7.49
N ASN A 397 -8.58 -13.25 -8.35
CA ASN A 397 -9.97 -13.40 -8.80
C ASN A 397 -10.17 -14.67 -9.64
N SER A 398 -11.43 -15.06 -9.83
CA SER A 398 -11.80 -16.29 -10.55
C SER A 398 -11.87 -16.17 -12.07
N TYR A 399 -11.69 -14.97 -12.62
CA TYR A 399 -11.81 -14.69 -14.05
C TYR A 399 -10.46 -14.79 -14.76
N GLU A 400 -9.44 -14.14 -14.20
CA GLU A 400 -8.13 -14.01 -14.83
C GLU A 400 -7.03 -13.81 -13.79
N ASN A 401 -5.84 -14.33 -14.08
CA ASN A 401 -4.68 -14.23 -13.20
C ASN A 401 -3.67 -13.23 -13.78
N ALA A 402 -3.69 -11.98 -13.30
CA ALA A 402 -2.80 -10.92 -13.77
C ALA A 402 -1.31 -11.23 -13.56
N THR A 403 -0.51 -10.97 -14.60
CA THR A 403 0.97 -11.01 -14.55
C THR A 403 1.60 -9.62 -14.72
N THR A 404 0.78 -8.58 -14.75
CA THR A 404 1.09 -7.16 -14.93
C THR A 404 0.05 -6.34 -14.16
N ILE A 405 0.26 -5.04 -13.99
CA ILE A 405 -0.71 -4.14 -13.36
C ILE A 405 -1.79 -3.74 -14.37
N TRP A 406 -3.05 -3.69 -13.94
CA TRP A 406 -4.20 -3.37 -14.79
C TRP A 406 -4.51 -1.87 -14.81
N GLU A 407 -5.23 -1.43 -15.85
CA GLU A 407 -5.74 -0.06 -15.93
C GLU A 407 -6.91 0.19 -14.98
N LEU A 408 -7.74 -0.82 -14.73
CA LEU A 408 -8.92 -0.71 -13.89
C LEU A 408 -8.88 -1.72 -12.74
N TRP A 409 -9.35 -1.31 -11.55
CA TRP A 409 -9.54 -2.22 -10.42
C TRP A 409 -10.50 -3.37 -10.71
N ASN A 410 -11.53 -3.11 -11.53
CA ASN A 410 -12.59 -4.05 -11.88
C ASN A 410 -12.49 -4.55 -13.33
N ALA A 411 -11.27 -4.60 -13.89
CA ALA A 411 -11.01 -4.89 -15.30
C ALA A 411 -11.84 -6.07 -15.89
N PRO A 412 -12.02 -7.23 -15.22
CA PRO A 412 -12.81 -8.35 -15.75
C PRO A 412 -14.30 -8.04 -15.97
N LEU A 413 -14.81 -7.01 -15.28
CA LEU A 413 -16.24 -6.67 -15.22
C LEU A 413 -16.58 -5.42 -16.06
N THR A 414 -15.58 -4.81 -16.69
CA THR A 414 -15.73 -3.58 -17.50
C THR A 414 -15.71 -3.90 -18.99
N GLY A 415 -16.43 -3.11 -19.79
CA GLY A 415 -16.42 -3.21 -21.25
C GLY A 415 -15.06 -2.93 -21.90
N PRO A 416 -14.93 -3.10 -23.23
CA PRO A 416 -13.64 -3.09 -23.92
C PRO A 416 -12.97 -1.72 -24.05
N GLY A 417 -13.69 -0.61 -23.83
CA GLY A 417 -13.23 0.72 -24.25
C GLY A 417 -11.88 1.15 -23.66
N MET A 418 -11.76 1.16 -22.33
CA MET A 418 -10.57 1.62 -21.61
C MET A 418 -10.24 0.58 -20.54
N ASN A 419 -9.71 -0.56 -20.99
CA ASN A 419 -9.59 -1.74 -20.18
C ASN A 419 -8.32 -2.57 -20.48
N SER A 420 -7.17 -1.94 -20.34
CA SER A 420 -5.85 -2.55 -20.49
C SER A 420 -5.51 -3.47 -19.32
N ARG A 421 -4.83 -4.60 -19.59
CA ARG A 421 -4.26 -5.48 -18.56
C ARG A 421 -2.79 -5.21 -18.28
N ASN A 422 -2.23 -4.19 -18.92
CA ASN A 422 -0.84 -3.82 -18.77
C ASN A 422 -0.74 -2.28 -18.80
N HIS A 423 -0.93 -1.68 -17.63
CA HIS A 423 -0.92 -0.23 -17.43
C HIS A 423 -0.14 0.11 -16.16
N ILE A 424 0.77 1.07 -16.23
CA ILE A 424 1.76 1.27 -15.17
C ILE A 424 1.37 2.28 -14.09
N MET A 425 0.31 3.06 -14.30
CA MET A 425 -0.10 4.14 -13.39
C MET A 425 -0.39 3.71 -11.93
N PHE A 426 -0.88 2.48 -11.70
CA PHE A 426 -1.02 1.91 -10.35
C PHE A 426 0.25 1.22 -9.83
N GLY A 427 1.34 1.20 -10.62
CA GLY A 427 2.62 0.62 -10.23
C GLY A 427 3.38 1.41 -9.16
N SER A 428 2.99 2.66 -8.91
CA SER A 428 3.62 3.60 -7.97
C SER A 428 3.84 3.06 -6.56
N VAL A 429 3.00 2.11 -6.10
CA VAL A 429 3.18 1.43 -4.81
C VAL A 429 4.53 0.67 -4.71
N GLY A 430 5.14 0.32 -5.85
CA GLY A 430 6.46 -0.30 -5.89
C GLY A 430 7.53 0.57 -5.21
N ALA A 431 7.42 1.89 -5.27
CA ALA A 431 8.36 2.79 -4.59
C ALA A 431 8.27 2.68 -3.06
N TRP A 432 7.07 2.45 -2.53
CA TRP A 432 6.83 2.25 -1.10
C TRP A 432 7.49 0.96 -0.56
N PHE A 433 7.63 -0.07 -1.39
CA PHE A 433 8.36 -1.29 -1.01
C PHE A 433 9.83 -1.00 -0.68
N TYR A 434 10.50 -0.14 -1.45
CA TYR A 434 11.89 0.20 -1.20
C TYR A 434 12.04 1.27 -0.11
N SER A 435 11.25 2.35 -0.19
CA SER A 435 11.41 3.53 0.66
C SER A 435 10.86 3.36 2.08
N HIS A 436 9.82 2.53 2.27
CA HIS A 436 9.13 2.41 3.56
C HIS A 436 9.20 0.99 4.15
N LEU A 437 8.97 -0.06 3.34
CA LEU A 437 9.10 -1.43 3.85
C LEU A 437 10.57 -1.81 4.10
N ALA A 438 11.42 -1.70 3.07
CA ALA A 438 12.86 -1.85 3.25
C ALA A 438 13.47 -0.62 3.95
N GLY A 439 12.83 0.54 3.82
CA GLY A 439 13.22 1.75 4.53
C GLY A 439 14.47 2.44 3.97
N ILE A 440 14.80 2.22 2.69
CA ILE A 440 16.03 2.73 2.08
C ILE A 440 15.78 4.12 1.50
N ASP A 441 16.51 5.12 2.01
CA ASP A 441 16.56 6.47 1.46
C ASP A 441 18.02 6.88 1.24
N VAL A 442 18.36 7.21 0.00
CA VAL A 442 19.72 7.55 -0.43
C VAL A 442 19.82 9.07 -0.54
N SER A 443 20.72 9.66 0.26
CA SER A 443 21.12 11.07 0.12
C SER A 443 22.59 11.19 -0.27
N SER A 444 23.04 12.38 -0.66
CA SER A 444 24.37 12.61 -1.21
C SER A 444 25.55 12.28 -0.27
N ASN A 445 25.31 12.19 1.05
CA ASN A 445 26.36 11.94 2.04
C ASN A 445 26.02 10.85 3.06
N MET A 446 24.78 10.34 3.05
CA MET A 446 24.33 9.37 4.04
C MET A 446 23.14 8.55 3.49
N ILE A 447 23.19 7.25 3.71
CA ILE A 447 22.05 6.36 3.47
C ILE A 447 21.26 6.22 4.76
N THR A 448 19.97 6.53 4.73
CA THR A 448 19.06 6.23 5.84
C THR A 448 18.43 4.87 5.58
N ILE A 449 18.46 4.01 6.60
CA ILE A 449 17.80 2.71 6.57
C ILE A 449 16.86 2.64 7.76
N ARG A 450 15.55 2.67 7.49
CA ARG A 450 14.49 2.62 8.52
C ARG A 450 13.43 1.60 8.13
N PRO A 451 13.72 0.29 8.22
CA PRO A 451 12.75 -0.75 7.87
C PRO A 451 11.58 -0.69 8.85
N ARG A 452 10.37 -0.61 8.33
CA ARG A 452 9.16 -0.58 9.17
C ARG A 452 8.61 -1.99 9.30
N MET A 453 8.66 -2.50 10.52
CA MET A 453 8.47 -3.92 10.83
C MET A 453 7.25 -4.19 11.72
N ALA A 454 6.48 -3.14 12.05
CA ALA A 454 5.54 -3.13 13.16
C ALA A 454 4.17 -3.75 12.84
N SER A 455 3.52 -4.26 13.89
CA SER A 455 2.08 -4.57 13.91
C SER A 455 1.47 -4.17 15.25
N GLU A 456 0.38 -3.41 15.21
CA GLU A 456 -0.41 -3.01 16.37
C GLU A 456 -1.26 -4.17 16.92
N THR A 457 -1.66 -5.11 16.05
CA THR A 457 -2.65 -6.16 16.34
C THR A 457 -2.15 -7.60 16.11
N LYS A 458 -0.89 -7.79 15.70
CA LYS A 458 -0.32 -9.04 15.15
C LYS A 458 -0.99 -9.58 13.87
N LYS A 459 -2.07 -8.96 13.34
CA LYS A 459 -2.80 -9.48 12.17
C LYS A 459 -1.97 -9.41 10.88
N HIS A 460 -1.19 -8.34 10.71
CA HIS A 460 -0.49 -8.05 9.44
C HIS A 460 0.98 -7.73 9.70
N LEU A 461 1.71 -8.75 10.14
CA LEU A 461 3.16 -8.68 10.28
C LEU A 461 3.83 -9.03 8.95
N MET A 462 4.99 -8.44 8.70
CA MET A 462 5.94 -8.93 7.72
C MET A 462 7.11 -9.62 8.44
N PRO A 463 7.09 -10.95 8.65
CA PRO A 463 8.17 -11.67 9.34
C PRO A 463 9.54 -11.61 8.67
N LYS A 464 9.56 -11.54 7.33
CA LYS A 464 10.80 -11.58 6.55
C LYS A 464 10.74 -10.58 5.41
N LEU A 465 11.87 -9.91 5.17
CA LEU A 465 12.11 -9.07 4.01
C LEU A 465 13.58 -9.20 3.59
N ASP A 466 13.82 -9.22 2.28
CA ASP A 466 15.13 -9.12 1.65
C ASP A 466 15.03 -8.11 0.51
N CYS A 467 15.82 -7.04 0.59
CA CYS A 467 15.85 -5.96 -0.39
C CYS A 467 17.29 -5.62 -0.75
N GLN A 468 17.61 -5.70 -2.03
CA GLN A 468 18.90 -5.35 -2.60
C GLN A 468 18.70 -4.21 -3.60
N LEU A 469 19.41 -3.11 -3.41
CA LEU A 469 19.35 -1.94 -4.27
C LEU A 469 20.74 -1.55 -4.74
N ASN A 470 20.99 -1.66 -6.04
CA ASN A 470 22.20 -1.14 -6.66
C ASN A 470 22.08 0.38 -6.84
N THR A 471 22.82 1.12 -6.00
CA THR A 471 22.90 2.58 -6.04
C THR A 471 24.18 3.02 -6.77
N LEU A 472 24.36 4.32 -6.99
CA LEU A 472 25.62 4.85 -7.52
C LEU A 472 26.83 4.61 -6.60
N TYR A 473 26.59 4.42 -5.30
CA TYR A 473 27.65 4.08 -4.34
C TYR A 473 27.99 2.58 -4.37
N GLY A 474 27.11 1.75 -4.93
CA GLY A 474 27.18 0.29 -4.91
C GLY A 474 25.95 -0.35 -4.28
N LEU A 475 26.06 -1.64 -3.95
CA LEU A 475 24.96 -2.42 -3.39
C LEU A 475 24.63 -1.98 -1.95
N VAL A 476 23.38 -1.60 -1.74
CA VAL A 476 22.73 -1.50 -0.43
C VAL A 476 21.87 -2.74 -0.26
N HIS A 477 22.12 -3.53 0.78
CA HIS A 477 21.30 -4.70 1.11
C HIS A 477 20.68 -4.52 2.48
N VAL A 478 19.36 -4.68 2.57
CA VAL A 478 18.59 -4.69 3.82
C VAL A 478 17.80 -5.97 3.87
N SER A 479 18.03 -6.79 4.89
CA SER A 479 17.21 -7.95 5.15
C SER A 479 16.89 -8.07 6.62
N TYR A 480 15.66 -8.43 6.95
CA TYR A 480 15.30 -8.75 8.32
C TYR A 480 14.54 -10.07 8.41
N THR A 481 14.67 -10.73 9.55
CA THR A 481 13.90 -11.92 9.87
C THR A 481 13.53 -11.89 11.34
N ARG A 482 12.24 -12.07 11.64
CA ARG A 482 11.77 -12.31 13.00
C ARG A 482 12.24 -13.70 13.44
N ASP A 483 12.94 -13.76 14.56
CA ASP A 483 13.48 -15.01 15.06
C ASP A 483 12.40 -15.80 15.79
N GLU A 484 11.87 -16.85 15.15
CA GLU A 484 10.90 -17.78 15.75
C GLU A 484 11.58 -18.93 16.52
N ARG A 485 12.92 -19.03 16.46
CA ARG A 485 13.68 -20.18 17.00
C ARG A 485 14.21 -19.96 18.42
N ASP A 486 14.19 -18.73 18.91
CA ASP A 486 14.75 -18.38 20.22
C ASP A 486 13.67 -18.22 21.28
N THR A 487 13.98 -18.62 22.51
CA THR A 487 13.11 -18.58 23.71
C THR A 487 12.64 -17.16 24.13
N ILE A 488 12.92 -16.13 23.32
CA ILE A 488 12.60 -14.73 23.57
C ILE A 488 11.59 -14.27 22.51
N ASP A 489 10.31 -14.25 22.88
CA ASP A 489 9.27 -13.56 22.12
C ASP A 489 9.73 -12.11 21.83
N ASN A 490 9.70 -11.71 20.56
CA ASN A 490 9.96 -10.34 20.06
C ASN A 490 11.44 -9.94 19.81
N SER A 491 12.19 -10.78 19.08
CA SER A 491 13.48 -10.38 18.50
C SER A 491 13.47 -10.34 16.97
N ILE A 492 14.28 -9.43 16.42
CA ILE A 492 14.53 -9.34 14.97
C ILE A 492 16.02 -9.40 14.71
N LEU A 493 16.38 -10.20 13.70
CA LEU A 493 17.69 -10.18 13.09
C LEU A 493 17.64 -9.28 11.85
N LEU A 494 18.30 -8.12 11.90
CA LEU A 494 18.49 -7.20 10.78
C LEU A 494 19.92 -7.36 10.24
N ARG A 495 20.07 -7.50 8.92
CA ARG A 495 21.34 -7.45 8.22
C ARG A 495 21.31 -6.30 7.23
N VAL A 496 22.37 -5.50 7.28
CA VAL A 496 22.56 -4.35 6.41
C VAL A 496 23.95 -4.43 5.79
N THR A 497 24.05 -4.19 4.49
CA THR A 497 25.32 -4.02 3.78
C THR A 497 25.37 -2.61 3.22
N ILE A 498 26.41 -1.85 3.56
CA ILE A 498 26.65 -0.48 3.08
C ILE A 498 27.86 -0.50 2.15
N PRO A 499 27.77 0.10 0.96
CA PRO A 499 28.88 0.08 0.04
C PRO A 499 30.02 1.03 0.49
N PRO A 500 31.21 0.90 -0.11
CA PRO A 500 32.30 1.87 0.10
C PRO A 500 31.92 3.31 -0.27
N ASN A 501 32.69 4.27 0.22
CA ASN A 501 32.56 5.73 0.06
C ASN A 501 31.27 6.40 0.58
N VAL A 502 30.31 5.67 1.16
CA VAL A 502 29.12 6.25 1.80
C VAL A 502 28.95 5.75 3.24
N ARG A 503 28.35 6.56 4.12
CA ARG A 503 27.97 6.16 5.49
C ARG A 503 26.48 5.88 5.56
N ALA A 504 26.05 5.17 6.59
CA ALA A 504 24.62 4.97 6.83
C ALA A 504 24.20 5.23 8.27
N ARG A 505 22.92 5.55 8.44
CA ARG A 505 22.24 5.50 9.73
C ARG A 505 21.12 4.48 9.66
N VAL A 506 21.11 3.54 10.59
CA VAL A 506 20.09 2.50 10.69
C VAL A 506 19.19 2.82 11.87
N ILE A 507 17.92 3.07 11.59
CA ILE A 507 16.91 3.46 12.55
C ILE A 507 16.03 2.23 12.83
N PHE A 508 15.90 1.89 14.11
CA PHE A 508 15.16 0.73 14.55
C PHE A 508 13.79 1.13 15.08
N GLU A 509 12.74 0.77 14.35
CA GLU A 509 11.37 0.93 14.80
C GLU A 509 10.96 -0.09 15.85
N SER A 510 9.95 0.27 16.64
CA SER A 510 9.28 -0.69 17.52
C SER A 510 8.57 -1.76 16.68
N LEU A 511 8.56 -3.00 17.16
CA LEU A 511 7.88 -4.10 16.45
C LEU A 511 6.37 -4.13 16.71
N PHE A 512 5.91 -3.34 17.67
CA PHE A 512 4.54 -3.21 18.13
C PHE A 512 4.41 -1.89 18.91
N ILE A 513 3.19 -1.39 19.09
CA ILE A 513 2.92 -0.17 19.87
C ILE A 513 3.51 -0.30 21.27
N GLY A 514 4.24 0.73 21.72
CA GLY A 514 4.83 0.77 23.06
C GLY A 514 6.04 -0.15 23.26
N GLY A 515 6.43 -0.93 22.25
CA GLY A 515 7.66 -1.72 22.28
C GLY A 515 8.89 -0.81 22.33
N GLN A 516 9.81 -1.07 23.27
CA GLN A 516 11.08 -0.35 23.32
C GLN A 516 12.26 -1.31 23.23
N CYS A 517 13.35 -0.81 22.66
CA CYS A 517 14.58 -1.57 22.58
C CYS A 517 15.11 -1.89 23.98
N LYS A 518 15.37 -3.17 24.25
CA LYS A 518 16.05 -3.61 25.47
C LYS A 518 17.55 -3.79 25.23
N ILE A 519 17.89 -4.50 24.17
CA ILE A 519 19.28 -4.88 23.85
C ILE A 519 19.46 -4.81 22.33
N LEU A 520 20.59 -4.25 21.90
CA LEU A 520 21.11 -4.38 20.55
C LEU A 520 22.41 -5.19 20.61
N THR A 521 22.52 -6.18 19.73
CA THR A 521 23.73 -6.99 19.59
C THR A 521 24.21 -6.97 18.15
N GLU A 522 25.51 -6.84 17.93
CA GLU A 522 26.15 -7.16 16.66
C GLU A 522 26.81 -8.54 16.79
N GLY A 523 26.35 -9.52 16.02
CA GLY A 523 26.71 -10.92 16.25
C GLY A 523 26.39 -11.35 17.69
N HIS A 524 27.41 -11.68 18.48
CA HIS A 524 27.26 -12.04 19.91
C HIS A 524 27.61 -10.90 20.88
N LYS A 525 27.98 -9.72 20.38
CA LYS A 525 28.46 -8.59 21.17
C LYS A 525 27.32 -7.61 21.45
N ILE A 526 27.04 -7.29 22.70
CA ILE A 526 26.03 -6.28 23.07
C ILE A 526 26.56 -4.90 22.74
N ILE A 527 26.04 -4.22 21.73
CA ILE A 527 26.46 -2.85 21.35
C ILE A 527 25.66 -1.77 22.10
N TRP A 528 24.46 -2.09 22.59
CA TRP A 528 23.66 -1.20 23.43
C TRP A 528 22.71 -2.00 24.33
N SER A 529 22.42 -1.45 25.52
CA SER A 529 21.49 -2.05 26.50
C SER A 529 20.73 -0.99 27.29
N SER A 530 19.46 -1.25 27.61
CA SER A 530 18.67 -0.42 28.52
C SER A 530 19.22 -0.47 29.96
N ASP A 531 19.75 -1.63 30.38
CA ASP A 531 20.52 -1.80 31.60
C ASP A 531 21.86 -1.05 31.50
N VAL A 532 21.97 0.03 32.26
CA VAL A 532 23.12 0.95 32.27
C VAL A 532 24.43 0.23 32.60
N SER A 533 24.38 -0.83 33.42
CA SER A 533 25.56 -1.62 33.78
C SER A 533 26.14 -2.42 32.61
N LYS A 534 25.37 -2.57 31.53
CA LYS A 534 25.71 -3.34 30.32
C LYS A 534 25.85 -2.46 29.07
N ARG A 535 25.79 -1.13 29.20
CA ARG A 535 26.06 -0.19 28.10
C ARG A 535 27.57 -0.08 27.92
N ASN A 536 28.20 -1.00 27.22
CA ASN A 536 29.61 -0.80 26.85
C ASN A 536 30.04 -1.61 25.65
N VAL A 537 30.19 -0.92 24.52
CA VAL A 537 31.15 -1.27 23.47
C VAL A 537 31.75 0.01 22.87
N GLU A 538 33.08 0.11 22.92
CA GLU A 538 33.85 1.05 22.11
C GLU A 538 33.68 0.73 20.61
N GLY A 539 33.45 1.75 19.78
CA GLY A 539 33.48 1.63 18.31
C GLY A 539 32.14 1.76 17.59
N PHE A 540 30.99 1.83 18.29
CA PHE A 540 29.69 2.12 17.70
C PHE A 540 29.18 3.50 18.11
N ASN A 541 28.72 4.31 17.16
CA ASN A 541 27.97 5.53 17.45
C ASN A 541 26.47 5.20 17.44
N ILE A 542 25.83 5.33 18.59
CA ILE A 542 24.42 4.96 18.81
C ILE A 542 23.69 6.10 19.50
N GLU A 543 22.60 6.52 18.91
CA GLU A 543 21.70 7.54 19.46
C GLU A 543 20.35 6.93 19.83
N LYS A 544 19.75 7.46 20.90
CA LYS A 544 18.36 7.17 21.25
C LYS A 544 17.57 8.47 21.22
N ASP A 545 16.56 8.53 20.37
CA ASP A 545 15.65 9.66 20.33
C ASP A 545 14.83 9.71 21.63
N SER A 546 14.84 10.85 22.32
CA SER A 546 14.20 11.00 23.63
C SER A 546 12.67 11.12 23.56
N LYS A 547 12.12 11.52 22.41
CA LYS A 547 10.67 11.68 22.19
C LYS A 547 10.05 10.38 21.69
N THR A 548 10.66 9.77 20.68
CA THR A 548 10.14 8.58 20.01
C THR A 548 10.68 7.28 20.60
N GLY A 549 11.82 7.33 21.30
CA GLY A 549 12.49 6.15 21.82
C GLY A 549 13.23 5.33 20.76
N LEU A 550 13.24 5.77 19.50
CA LEU A 550 13.90 5.11 18.38
C LEU A 550 15.41 5.05 18.59
N MET A 551 16.00 3.91 18.25
CA MET A 551 17.44 3.71 18.29
C MET A 551 18.02 3.94 16.90
N THR A 552 19.12 4.69 16.81
CA THR A 552 19.86 4.92 15.56
C THR A 552 21.28 4.43 15.72
N VAL A 553 21.75 3.55 14.83
CA VAL A 553 23.14 3.10 14.76
C VAL A 553 23.78 3.67 13.51
N TYR A 554 24.90 4.39 13.66
CA TYR A 554 25.66 4.91 12.54
C TYR A 554 26.71 3.89 12.09
N ILE A 555 26.67 3.54 10.81
CA ILE A 555 27.55 2.58 10.17
C ILE A 555 28.57 3.34 9.30
N GLY A 556 29.84 2.95 9.43
CA GLY A 556 30.91 3.45 8.59
C GLY A 556 30.81 2.94 7.14
N SER A 557 31.74 3.38 6.32
CA SER A 557 31.71 3.04 4.90
C SER A 557 32.27 1.65 4.59
N GLY A 558 31.66 0.95 3.62
CA GLY A 558 32.06 -0.41 3.22
C GLY A 558 31.83 -1.46 4.30
N GLN A 559 31.03 -1.16 5.31
CA GLN A 559 30.79 -2.03 6.45
C GLN A 559 29.50 -2.84 6.28
N GLN A 560 29.52 -4.06 6.81
CA GLN A 560 28.34 -4.89 6.98
C GLN A 560 27.94 -4.87 8.45
N LEU A 561 26.66 -4.66 8.72
CA LEU A 561 26.08 -4.75 10.05
C LEU A 561 25.14 -5.95 10.11
N THR A 562 25.38 -6.87 11.05
CA THR A 562 24.41 -7.92 11.41
C THR A 562 23.99 -7.70 12.85
N THR A 563 22.78 -7.17 13.03
CA THR A 563 22.27 -6.78 14.34
C THR A 563 21.07 -7.61 14.75
N LYS A 564 21.13 -8.24 15.92
CA LYS A 564 19.95 -8.78 16.59
C LYS A 564 19.43 -7.78 17.61
N ILE A 565 18.17 -7.41 17.45
CA ILE A 565 17.43 -6.50 18.30
C ILE A 565 16.54 -7.36 19.19
N THR A 566 16.63 -7.17 20.50
CA THR A 566 15.66 -7.76 21.44
C THR A 566 14.81 -6.64 22.02
N LEU A 567 13.52 -6.69 21.76
CA LEU A 567 12.55 -5.79 22.37
C LEU A 567 11.99 -6.39 23.65
N ILE A 568 11.63 -5.53 24.60
CA ILE A 568 10.72 -5.88 25.69
C ILE A 568 9.51 -4.96 25.62
N LEU A 569 8.36 -5.51 25.94
CA LEU A 569 7.15 -4.74 26.20
C LEU A 569 7.40 -3.89 27.46
N ILE A 570 7.61 -2.59 27.30
CA ILE A 570 7.92 -1.67 28.43
C ILE A 570 6.65 -1.12 29.08
N THR A 571 5.49 -1.65 28.72
CA THR A 571 4.24 -1.26 29.35
C THR A 571 3.79 -2.34 30.34
N ASN A 572 3.73 -2.00 31.63
CA ASN A 572 2.87 -2.73 32.57
C ASN A 572 1.38 -2.52 32.23
N GLN A 573 1.10 -1.54 31.38
CA GLN A 573 -0.14 -1.42 30.63
C GLN A 573 -0.05 -2.31 29.39
N ILE A 574 -0.26 -3.61 29.57
CA ILE A 574 -0.70 -4.37 28.41
C ILE A 574 -2.01 -3.70 27.98
N ILE A 575 -2.03 -3.09 26.80
CA ILE A 575 -3.26 -2.63 26.17
C ILE A 575 -3.92 -3.89 25.61
N TRP A 576 -4.41 -4.75 26.51
CA TRP A 576 -5.60 -5.52 26.22
C TRP A 576 -6.72 -4.52 26.47
N PRO A 577 -7.35 -3.94 25.44
CA PRO A 577 -8.59 -3.25 25.69
C PRO A 577 -9.56 -4.33 26.18
N ASN A 578 -10.14 -4.13 27.36
CA ASN A 578 -11.44 -4.72 27.66
C ASN A 578 -12.30 -4.54 26.41
N GLY A 579 -12.92 -5.61 25.90
CA GLY A 579 -13.76 -5.52 24.71
C GLY A 579 -14.86 -4.49 24.97
N ILE A 580 -14.66 -3.26 24.50
CA ILE A 580 -15.71 -2.26 24.51
C ILE A 580 -16.58 -2.62 23.33
N VAL A 581 -17.75 -3.16 23.62
CA VAL A 581 -18.72 -3.54 22.60
C VAL A 581 -19.81 -2.47 22.57
N ALA A 582 -20.04 -1.93 21.37
CA ALA A 582 -21.13 -1.02 21.12
C ALA A 582 -22.46 -1.73 21.44
N ALA A 583 -23.24 -1.17 22.35
CA ALA A 583 -24.51 -1.70 22.81
C ALA A 583 -25.70 -1.12 22.04
N ASP A 584 -25.47 -0.77 20.76
CA ASP A 584 -26.45 -0.18 19.84
C ASP A 584 -27.73 -1.03 19.71
N GLN A 585 -27.63 -2.32 20.03
CA GLN A 585 -28.74 -3.28 20.02
C GLN A 585 -29.63 -3.23 21.28
N LEU A 586 -29.18 -2.57 22.35
CA LEU A 586 -29.93 -2.41 23.59
C LEU A 586 -30.52 -1.00 23.71
N VAL A 587 -29.70 0.05 23.53
CA VAL A 587 -30.12 1.47 23.58
C VAL A 587 -29.21 2.31 22.67
N GLU A 588 -29.77 3.31 21.99
CA GLU A 588 -29.03 4.29 21.18
C GLU A 588 -27.91 4.96 22.03
N TYR A 589 -26.66 4.89 21.57
CA TYR A 589 -25.46 5.45 22.23
C TYR A 589 -25.12 4.84 23.60
N SER A 590 -24.97 3.51 23.66
CA SER A 590 -24.47 2.83 24.86
C SER A 590 -23.28 1.92 24.59
N MET A 591 -22.39 1.76 25.57
CA MET A 591 -21.22 0.87 25.53
C MET A 591 -21.25 -0.11 26.69
N ILE A 592 -20.90 -1.38 26.45
CA ILE A 592 -20.59 -2.30 27.54
C ILE A 592 -19.12 -2.22 27.90
N VAL A 593 -18.85 -2.03 29.19
CA VAL A 593 -17.51 -2.02 29.76
C VAL A 593 -17.41 -3.13 30.80
N PRO A 594 -16.73 -4.25 30.49
CA PRO A 594 -16.29 -5.18 31.51
C PRO A 594 -15.23 -4.48 32.36
N SER A 595 -15.34 -4.60 33.68
CA SER A 595 -14.52 -3.79 34.59
C SER A 595 -13.23 -4.46 35.08
N GLY A 596 -12.96 -5.71 34.65
CA GLY A 596 -11.77 -6.47 35.03
C GLY A 596 -10.44 -5.86 34.59
N PHE A 597 -9.46 -5.82 35.50
CA PHE A 597 -8.04 -5.70 35.14
C PHE A 597 -7.24 -6.74 35.95
N LEU A 598 -6.24 -7.37 35.32
CA LEU A 598 -5.39 -8.44 35.86
C LEU A 598 -4.39 -7.93 36.93
N ILE A 599 -4.86 -7.35 38.03
CA ILE A 599 -4.02 -7.13 39.22
C ILE A 599 -4.22 -8.32 40.17
N PRO A 600 -3.17 -9.08 40.51
CA PRO A 600 -3.26 -10.11 41.54
C PRO A 600 -3.82 -9.53 42.84
N GLY A 601 -4.97 -10.05 43.29
CA GLY A 601 -5.68 -9.58 44.49
C GLY A 601 -6.86 -8.63 44.25
N LYS A 602 -7.13 -8.22 42.99
CA LYS A 602 -8.38 -7.53 42.62
C LYS A 602 -9.54 -8.54 42.71
N ASN A 603 -10.60 -8.20 43.44
CA ASN A 603 -11.58 -9.17 43.91
C ASN A 603 -13.04 -8.71 43.82
N LYS A 604 -13.34 -7.66 43.04
CA LYS A 604 -14.69 -7.13 42.83
C LYS A 604 -14.74 -6.36 41.51
N GLU A 605 -15.64 -6.70 40.59
CA GLU A 605 -15.92 -5.88 39.40
C GLU A 605 -17.16 -6.37 38.60
N ASN A 606 -18.01 -5.43 38.16
CA ASN A 606 -19.29 -5.66 37.46
C ASN A 606 -19.17 -5.53 35.93
N LEU A 607 -20.19 -5.98 35.19
CA LEU A 607 -20.39 -5.56 33.79
C LEU A 607 -21.19 -4.25 33.79
N TYR A 608 -20.70 -3.18 33.16
CA TYR A 608 -21.40 -1.90 33.11
C TYR A 608 -21.94 -1.62 31.72
N VAL A 609 -23.13 -1.04 31.64
CA VAL A 609 -23.57 -0.27 30.47
C VAL A 609 -23.33 1.20 30.76
N ILE A 610 -22.61 1.87 29.87
CA ILE A 610 -22.40 3.31 29.88
C ILE A 610 -23.30 3.92 28.82
N SER A 611 -24.20 4.83 29.20
CA SER A 611 -24.89 5.76 28.29
C SER A 611 -24.40 7.19 28.54
N ASP A 612 -24.77 8.15 27.68
CA ASP A 612 -24.31 9.55 27.63
C ASP A 612 -24.07 10.27 28.99
N THR A 613 -24.71 9.83 30.08
CA THR A 613 -24.53 10.41 31.43
C THR A 613 -24.43 9.41 32.59
N ASN A 614 -24.60 8.10 32.40
CA ASN A 614 -24.71 7.13 33.50
C ASN A 614 -23.98 5.81 33.23
N ALA A 615 -23.39 5.22 34.28
CA ALA A 615 -22.87 3.85 34.28
C ALA A 615 -23.79 2.96 35.14
N ILE A 616 -24.45 1.98 34.52
CA ILE A 616 -25.42 1.09 35.16
C ILE A 616 -24.80 -0.32 35.26
N PRO A 617 -24.62 -0.88 36.47
CA PRO A 617 -24.15 -2.26 36.62
C PRO A 617 -25.25 -3.26 36.23
N LEU A 618 -24.92 -4.22 35.37
CA LEU A 618 -25.83 -5.25 34.88
C LEU A 618 -25.86 -6.50 35.74
N VAL A 619 -24.90 -6.69 36.63
CA VAL A 619 -24.79 -7.90 37.47
C VAL A 619 -25.17 -7.53 38.90
N PRO A 620 -25.89 -8.39 39.64
CA PRO A 620 -26.06 -8.18 41.08
C PRO A 620 -24.69 -8.04 41.76
N ASP A 621 -24.59 -7.13 42.73
CA ASP A 621 -23.37 -6.81 43.50
C ASP A 621 -22.91 -8.02 44.31
N ASP A 622 -22.28 -8.99 43.64
CA ASP A 622 -21.76 -10.21 44.23
C ASP A 622 -20.38 -9.91 44.82
N LYS A 623 -20.23 -10.11 46.12
CA LYS A 623 -18.95 -9.91 46.84
C LYS A 623 -17.97 -11.06 46.58
N SER A 624 -18.15 -11.82 45.49
CA SER A 624 -17.35 -12.97 45.11
C SER A 624 -16.08 -12.55 44.36
N LYS A 625 -15.04 -13.41 44.38
CA LYS A 625 -13.67 -13.10 43.90
C LYS A 625 -13.54 -13.14 42.37
N TRP A 626 -14.49 -12.58 41.62
CA TRP A 626 -14.55 -12.73 40.17
C TRP A 626 -14.65 -11.38 39.46
N PHE A 627 -14.24 -11.35 38.18
CA PHE A 627 -14.36 -10.19 37.29
C PHE A 627 -14.73 -10.63 35.87
N TYR A 628 -15.20 -9.68 35.05
CA TYR A 628 -15.56 -9.89 33.64
C TYR A 628 -14.46 -9.39 32.71
N HIS A 629 -14.15 -10.15 31.67
CA HIS A 629 -13.06 -9.84 30.72
C HIS A 629 -13.55 -9.36 29.34
N ASP A 630 -14.62 -9.98 28.80
CA ASP A 630 -15.17 -9.70 27.48
C ASP A 630 -16.70 -9.96 27.45
N ALA A 631 -17.44 -9.42 26.48
CA ALA A 631 -18.89 -9.59 26.37
C ALA A 631 -19.37 -9.64 24.92
N GLU A 632 -20.26 -10.58 24.58
CA GLU A 632 -20.89 -10.70 23.26
C GLU A 632 -22.42 -10.65 23.39
N PHE A 633 -23.08 -9.99 22.43
CA PHE A 633 -24.53 -9.86 22.38
C PHE A 633 -25.18 -11.02 21.61
N LYS A 634 -26.13 -11.69 22.25
CA LYS A 634 -26.88 -12.78 21.62
C LYS A 634 -28.20 -13.01 22.33
N ASP A 635 -29.30 -13.15 21.58
CA ASP A 635 -30.54 -13.72 22.12
C ASP A 635 -30.31 -15.24 22.32
N MET A 636 -30.16 -15.67 23.57
CA MET A 636 -29.74 -17.04 23.91
C MET A 636 -30.93 -17.99 24.07
N ASP A 637 -32.13 -17.48 24.33
CA ASP A 637 -33.33 -18.30 24.52
C ASP A 637 -34.46 -18.03 23.51
N GLY A 638 -34.21 -17.16 22.53
CA GLY A 638 -35.10 -16.90 21.41
C GLY A 638 -36.33 -16.08 21.79
N ASP A 639 -36.28 -15.35 22.91
CA ASP A 639 -37.38 -14.53 23.39
C ASP A 639 -37.50 -13.16 22.69
N GLY A 640 -36.57 -12.87 21.77
CA GLY A 640 -36.52 -11.64 21.00
C GLY A 640 -35.77 -10.51 21.69
N PHE A 641 -35.25 -10.72 22.90
CA PHE A 641 -34.41 -9.77 23.62
C PHE A 641 -32.95 -10.22 23.56
N ILE A 642 -32.05 -9.27 23.29
CA ILE A 642 -30.62 -9.55 23.23
C ILE A 642 -30.08 -9.71 24.65
N ASP A 643 -29.46 -10.85 24.91
CA ASP A 643 -28.74 -11.17 26.14
C ASP A 643 -27.23 -10.90 25.99
N ILE A 644 -26.48 -11.12 27.07
CA ILE A 644 -25.02 -11.01 27.07
C ILE A 644 -24.40 -12.35 27.46
N VAL A 645 -23.44 -12.82 26.66
CA VAL A 645 -22.56 -13.93 27.02
C VAL A 645 -21.20 -13.34 27.36
N SER A 646 -20.61 -13.76 28.48
CA SER A 646 -19.38 -13.16 28.99
C SER A 646 -18.52 -14.19 29.71
N GLU A 647 -17.22 -13.92 29.77
CA GLU A 647 -16.26 -14.71 30.55
C GLU A 647 -16.11 -14.14 31.95
N HIS A 648 -16.28 -14.99 32.95
CA HIS A 648 -16.20 -14.66 34.38
C HIS A 648 -14.97 -15.34 34.98
N VAL A 649 -14.01 -14.54 35.47
CA VAL A 649 -12.64 -14.99 35.80
C VAL A 649 -12.27 -14.68 37.25
N ASN A 650 -11.59 -15.61 37.91
CA ASN A 650 -11.02 -15.46 39.25
C ASN A 650 -9.53 -15.84 39.25
N ILE A 651 -8.70 -14.90 39.72
CA ILE A 651 -7.25 -15.07 39.78
C ILE A 651 -6.81 -14.84 41.24
N PRO A 652 -6.64 -15.91 42.03
CA PRO A 652 -6.20 -15.77 43.40
C PRO A 652 -4.73 -15.34 43.46
N PHE A 653 -4.35 -14.62 44.52
CA PHE A 653 -2.96 -14.21 44.76
C PHE A 653 -2.00 -15.41 44.88
N VAL A 654 -2.50 -16.56 45.33
CA VAL A 654 -1.82 -17.86 45.36
C VAL A 654 -2.80 -18.93 44.89
N GLY A 655 -2.44 -19.72 43.88
CA GLY A 655 -3.28 -20.79 43.32
C GLY A 655 -3.38 -20.75 41.80
N LYS A 656 -4.21 -21.63 41.22
CA LYS A 656 -4.56 -21.59 39.79
C LYS A 656 -5.71 -20.62 39.57
N SER A 657 -5.69 -19.90 38.44
CA SER A 657 -6.85 -19.16 37.96
C SER A 657 -8.00 -20.11 37.64
N THR A 658 -9.23 -19.63 37.79
CA THR A 658 -10.44 -20.34 37.43
C THR A 658 -11.30 -19.44 36.55
N THR A 659 -11.90 -20.01 35.52
CA THR A 659 -12.70 -19.33 34.50
C THR A 659 -14.06 -20.02 34.36
N GLN A 660 -15.08 -19.21 34.06
CA GLN A 660 -16.45 -19.63 33.86
C GLN A 660 -17.02 -18.92 32.64
N LEU A 661 -17.80 -19.64 31.84
CA LEU A 661 -18.60 -19.02 30.78
C LEU A 661 -19.99 -18.74 31.36
N VAL A 662 -20.46 -17.50 31.25
CA VAL A 662 -21.73 -17.09 31.83
C VAL A 662 -22.62 -16.41 30.80
N TRP A 663 -23.92 -16.54 31.01
CA TRP A 663 -24.98 -15.89 30.26
C TRP A 663 -25.76 -14.99 31.21
N LEU A 664 -25.81 -13.71 30.91
CA LEU A 664 -26.63 -12.71 31.58
C LEU A 664 -27.90 -12.53 30.76
N LYS A 665 -29.02 -13.02 31.28
CA LYS A 665 -30.33 -12.90 30.62
C LYS A 665 -30.93 -11.50 30.82
N ASN A 666 -31.35 -10.90 29.71
CA ASN A 666 -32.10 -9.67 29.66
C ASN A 666 -33.49 -9.86 30.33
N PRO A 667 -33.92 -8.95 31.22
CA PRO A 667 -35.21 -9.06 31.90
C PRO A 667 -36.45 -8.82 30.99
N GLY A 668 -36.27 -8.59 29.69
CA GLY A 668 -37.36 -8.49 28.72
C GLY A 668 -37.88 -7.06 28.48
N ASN A 669 -37.03 -6.05 28.67
CA ASN A 669 -37.36 -4.66 28.38
C ASN A 669 -36.21 -4.00 27.61
N GLN A 670 -36.52 -3.18 26.60
CA GLN A 670 -35.51 -2.42 25.83
C GLN A 670 -34.77 -1.38 26.70
N THR A 671 -35.29 -1.06 27.89
CA THR A 671 -34.61 -0.17 28.84
C THR A 671 -33.66 -0.97 29.75
N ILE A 672 -32.39 -0.56 29.77
CA ILE A 672 -31.33 -1.18 30.58
C ILE A 672 -31.45 -0.70 32.04
N THR A 673 -32.44 -1.23 32.78
CA THR A 673 -32.62 -0.91 34.20
C THR A 673 -32.74 -2.17 35.06
N GLY A 674 -31.75 -2.40 35.92
CA GLY A 674 -31.75 -3.47 36.92
C GLY A 674 -30.79 -4.62 36.64
N PRO A 675 -30.51 -5.47 37.65
CA PRO A 675 -29.58 -6.58 37.51
C PRO A 675 -30.16 -7.66 36.60
N TRP A 676 -29.37 -8.07 35.61
CA TRP A 676 -29.63 -9.17 34.71
C TRP A 676 -29.41 -10.49 35.44
N LYS A 677 -30.17 -11.51 35.07
CA LYS A 677 -30.08 -12.81 35.73
C LYS A 677 -28.89 -13.59 35.19
N LEU A 678 -27.94 -13.94 36.06
CA LEU A 678 -26.74 -14.69 35.71
C LEU A 678 -27.00 -16.20 35.67
N TYR A 679 -26.62 -16.84 34.57
CA TYR A 679 -26.60 -18.28 34.36
C TYR A 679 -25.18 -18.75 34.06
N TYR A 680 -24.78 -19.89 34.61
CA TYR A 680 -23.47 -20.48 34.36
C TYR A 680 -23.61 -21.51 33.24
N LEU A 681 -23.01 -21.21 32.07
CA LEU A 681 -22.95 -22.14 30.94
C LEU A 681 -21.84 -23.18 31.17
N LEU A 682 -20.69 -22.74 31.71
CA LEU A 682 -19.58 -23.60 32.11
C LEU A 682 -19.03 -23.13 33.46
N SER A 683 -19.10 -23.96 34.49
CA SER A 683 -18.78 -23.59 35.87
C SER A 683 -17.36 -23.90 36.33
N ASN A 684 -16.62 -24.75 35.58
CA ASN A 684 -15.23 -25.14 35.87
C ASN A 684 -14.46 -25.38 34.56
N GLY A 685 -13.66 -24.39 34.14
CA GLY A 685 -12.81 -24.52 32.95
C GLY A 685 -13.40 -23.90 31.69
N GLY A 686 -14.05 -22.74 31.81
CA GLY A 686 -14.36 -21.92 30.64
C GLY A 686 -13.08 -21.51 29.90
N PRO A 687 -13.15 -21.15 28.61
CA PRO A 687 -12.02 -20.54 27.91
C PRO A 687 -11.56 -19.26 28.63
N ASP A 688 -10.29 -18.90 28.41
CA ASP A 688 -9.68 -17.65 28.91
C ASP A 688 -9.50 -16.64 27.75
N ILE A 689 -10.23 -16.82 26.63
CA ILE A 689 -10.06 -16.08 25.37
C ILE A 689 -11.30 -16.23 24.45
N GLN A 690 -11.66 -15.10 23.80
CA GLN A 690 -12.61 -14.86 22.70
C GLN A 690 -13.65 -15.96 22.40
N VAL A 691 -14.89 -15.57 22.64
CA VAL A 691 -16.10 -16.26 22.20
C VAL A 691 -16.63 -15.57 20.94
N GLN A 692 -17.03 -16.35 19.93
CA GLN A 692 -17.72 -15.82 18.75
C GLN A 692 -18.83 -16.77 18.32
N PHE A 693 -20.02 -16.25 18.04
CA PHE A 693 -21.06 -17.02 17.37
C PHE A 693 -20.89 -16.99 15.85
N ALA A 694 -20.77 -18.16 15.21
CA ALA A 694 -20.86 -18.31 13.77
C ALA A 694 -22.19 -18.98 13.39
N ARG A 695 -22.83 -18.54 12.30
CA ARG A 695 -24.06 -19.16 11.78
C ARG A 695 -23.69 -20.16 10.69
N ASP A 696 -24.15 -21.41 10.82
CA ASP A 696 -24.16 -22.35 9.70
C ASP A 696 -25.53 -22.28 9.02
N ASP A 697 -25.58 -21.59 7.89
CA ASP A 697 -26.82 -21.40 7.12
C ASP A 697 -27.37 -22.70 6.54
N SER A 698 -26.54 -23.75 6.39
CA SER A 698 -26.96 -25.05 5.88
C SER A 698 -27.67 -25.91 6.92
N LEU A 699 -27.34 -25.72 8.20
CA LEU A 699 -27.87 -26.49 9.32
C LEU A 699 -28.88 -25.71 10.18
N GLN A 700 -29.06 -24.40 9.94
CA GLN A 700 -29.91 -23.51 10.76
C GLN A 700 -29.54 -23.54 12.26
N ILE A 701 -28.26 -23.84 12.58
CA ILE A 701 -27.73 -23.84 13.94
C ILE A 701 -26.67 -22.74 14.08
N TYR A 702 -26.53 -22.25 15.31
CA TYR A 702 -25.41 -21.39 15.67
C TYR A 702 -24.31 -22.25 16.28
N ILE A 703 -23.08 -22.05 15.81
CA ILE A 703 -21.88 -22.69 16.32
C ILE A 703 -21.19 -21.69 17.24
N LEU A 704 -21.03 -22.05 18.51
CA LEU A 704 -20.18 -21.32 19.43
C LEU A 704 -18.72 -21.65 19.12
N LEU A 705 -17.99 -20.70 18.53
CA LEU A 705 -16.56 -20.82 18.32
C LEU A 705 -15.84 -20.34 19.57
N ILE A 706 -15.15 -21.26 20.23
CA ILE A 706 -14.29 -20.98 21.38
C ILE A 706 -12.84 -21.11 20.91
N SER A 707 -12.09 -20.00 20.93
CA SER A 707 -10.68 -20.01 20.54
C SER A 707 -9.78 -20.15 21.77
N ILE A 708 -9.23 -21.34 22.03
CA ILE A 708 -8.34 -21.58 23.18
C ILE A 708 -6.88 -21.54 22.74
N LYS A 709 -6.08 -20.63 23.32
CA LYS A 709 -4.62 -20.65 23.17
C LYS A 709 -3.99 -21.39 24.34
N LEU A 710 -3.81 -22.71 24.20
CA LEU A 710 -2.93 -23.43 25.11
C LEU A 710 -1.48 -23.09 24.79
N LYS A 711 -0.67 -22.95 25.84
CA LYS A 711 0.70 -22.42 25.82
C LYS A 711 1.71 -23.18 24.95
N ASN A 712 1.30 -24.15 24.11
CA ASN A 712 2.14 -24.82 23.11
C ASN A 712 1.38 -25.58 21.98
N SER A 713 0.05 -25.48 21.82
CA SER A 713 -0.68 -26.09 20.68
C SER A 713 -2.11 -25.51 20.56
N LEU A 714 -2.60 -25.26 19.34
CA LEU A 714 -4.03 -24.99 19.10
C LEU A 714 -4.82 -26.30 19.25
N CYS A 715 -5.91 -26.28 20.02
CA CYS A 715 -6.89 -27.36 20.05
C CYS A 715 -8.27 -26.75 19.82
N LEU A 716 -8.92 -27.10 18.69
CA LEU A 716 -10.35 -26.86 18.52
C LEU A 716 -11.11 -27.84 19.42
N ILE A 717 -12.00 -27.33 20.25
CA ILE A 717 -13.00 -28.15 20.94
C ILE A 717 -14.35 -27.63 20.45
N SER A 718 -15.06 -28.43 19.65
CA SER A 718 -16.48 -28.16 19.38
C SER A 718 -17.29 -28.73 20.54
N LEU A 719 -18.10 -27.90 21.17
CA LEU A 719 -19.20 -28.35 22.03
C LEU A 719 -20.51 -28.05 21.29
N PHE A 720 -21.38 -29.06 21.26
CA PHE A 720 -22.63 -29.11 20.49
C PHE A 720 -23.64 -28.06 20.92
#